data_AF-A0A087TEJ8-F1
#
_entry.id   AF-A0A087TEJ8-F1
#
_cell.length_a   1.000
_cell.length_b   1.000
_cell.length_c   1.000
_cell.angle_alpha   90.00
_cell.angle_beta   90.00
_cell.angle_gamma   90.00
#
_symmetry.space_group_name_H-M   'P 1'
#
loop_
_entity.id
_entity.type
_entity.pdbx_description
1 polymer ?
#
loop_
_entity_poly.entity_id
_entity_poly.type
_entity_poly.pdbx_seq_one_letter_code
_entity_poly.pdbx_strand_id
1 'polypeptide(L)'
;MEAPKRHDLTPYFDRSKYQEIGCYLGEWEISVPQKDSLEWCIVMSFLTDDCSDEELRKRLELLTGNGESISDVEKSIKKFNPFRNKHSCFYDKSFKTVCDAFKNILSNSLRESNILKATYIQKLEKASHLLNCCICLLNLRCCNVQEALRVYPGSASKIDIAKKIPQSLTLFKSVENKGRPRYSFGLKKELGLKLQKIALTGALKNAEIQNTNINKICSLVNPDEVFITTLLKSKFRYVISSVYRSPYIAWKFAEAGFETDPRIADSEGFSSFYYAVLSDDVDLLHVLYDYAANGCWGEENCSYRDLDNDVVSNLEKLEFVMKTDQTRSKDFKAMKENRRRFSFILQEMLLFNDFLKAVTKNMRNIRSRINGGTLVAQATKKQETVLSILENYDNFFVVEEDTSIGKIKIVDETERTDETKDINPLDNYKKFKHFYDNLDFTSALLFFDNIFFLKSRLSLEKISQYSDIESAFFLSVLSNKYFTTNVKNRTSLRGRQDSLRRKVNKDKLWLEGNSSNIYVVPWLERFQLREVIKRFIDVLRRNEVGLWNVRDHLPHCEVTEILVSFPEIKDELLIARLKHYVKTALCIKMDNVQSVFVIERALQVIGESIKTEDKIARSYCHLLSASLPSTTANTIRQLRNILSNLDEQESVTKFNTEKNFDLFSNIQTEIQKINYFFQPVYELQEIRIKDFIFKRSKMLVKDARDKSQNQLHISPLYEYELFESYLKLETELNDQKVKYSVSFQEFIGKYEMVLKNLVHRLESNIHHPEEVKNKISWPLEHLLNFIVEHFQFPDSEKLQEIMKSKNEISNDVHETYDHFVKNVKKFIDDLYPRGNEMETDVVNIHRFKQIIKGVIYDYSKEDRDRIMADIPECVKSFKHKLHDSLEKGILLSKKERDAAIENLMLSKKKRHKLKKIYETDTKGALDILRSAVEPMRYIEQIFRGESIGGKDFQSLCNIIPFSSENKSKLSVAVSGKGKVTYGDASSNLLNRIHHLKTLVIETNSDVRNLWDNAKNWKTKQYTTYKVVQLYMRDPQFQASIETLLFDCMNITRHKRLGLLWKKASNLFNGINLRNVLGHGSPILENLGELLDPEDLPSALVNEILQLMADEDAITAMRDLHRLTKGNFDNVMEQDQNDEYKELRDRVKICDRWKEYSSLFNGNMKENSSSTVSSISVVSSGSQNVSQ
;
A
#
# COMPACT_ATOMS: atom_id res chain seq x y z
N MET A 1 -4.04 3.64 27.77
CA MET A 1 -2.90 3.92 28.67
C MET A 1 -2.08 5.01 28.01
N GLU A 2 -1.62 6.02 28.74
CA GLU A 2 -0.95 7.18 28.16
C GLU A 2 0.57 6.96 28.03
N ALA A 3 1.15 7.47 26.93
CA ALA A 3 2.60 7.57 26.71
C ALA A 3 3.25 8.44 27.82
N PRO A 4 4.54 8.26 28.13
CA PRO A 4 5.24 9.15 29.06
C PRO A 4 5.15 10.60 28.54
N LYS A 5 4.58 11.50 29.32
CA LYS A 5 4.54 12.92 28.99
C LYS A 5 5.86 13.57 29.37
N ARG A 6 6.22 14.71 28.76
CA ARG A 6 7.48 15.43 29.06
C ARG A 6 7.68 15.71 30.57
N HIS A 7 6.60 15.90 31.34
CA HIS A 7 6.69 16.04 32.80
C HIS A 7 7.04 14.73 33.53
N ASP A 8 6.65 13.56 33.00
CA ASP A 8 7.09 12.25 33.51
C ASP A 8 8.61 12.05 33.31
N LEU A 9 9.17 12.78 32.34
CA LEU A 9 10.57 12.75 31.93
C LEU A 9 11.37 13.93 32.46
N THR A 10 10.72 14.85 33.16
CA THR A 10 11.41 15.97 33.79
C THR A 10 11.98 15.44 35.10
N PRO A 11 13.30 15.33 35.22
CA PRO A 11 13.88 14.93 36.48
C PRO A 11 13.52 16.01 37.51
N TYR A 12 13.01 15.58 38.66
CA TYR A 12 12.59 16.49 39.76
C TYR A 12 13.84 17.14 40.37
N PHE A 13 14.40 18.10 39.64
CA PHE A 13 15.51 18.94 40.02
C PHE A 13 14.94 20.19 40.69
N ASP A 14 15.67 20.65 41.69
CA ASP A 14 15.57 22.00 42.26
C ASP A 14 14.61 22.20 43.44
N ARG A 15 14.80 21.40 44.49
CA ARG A 15 14.81 21.97 45.85
C ARG A 15 15.92 21.32 46.67
N SER A 16 16.89 22.12 47.10
CA SER A 16 17.92 21.75 48.10
C SER A 16 17.35 20.99 49.31
N LYS A 17 16.08 21.24 49.66
CA LYS A 17 15.32 20.52 50.69
C LYS A 17 15.25 18.99 50.53
N TYR A 18 15.44 18.43 49.34
CA TYR A 18 15.27 16.97 49.13
C TYR A 18 16.58 16.16 49.22
N GLN A 19 17.73 16.83 49.07
CA GLN A 19 19.04 16.21 49.35
C GLN A 19 19.20 15.86 50.84
N GLU A 20 18.66 16.70 51.74
CA GLU A 20 18.69 16.44 53.19
C GLU A 20 17.87 15.23 53.60
N ILE A 21 16.81 14.95 52.84
CA ILE A 21 16.10 13.70 53.00
C ILE A 21 17.04 12.65 52.37
N GLY A 22 17.52 12.78 51.14
CA GLY A 22 18.39 11.78 50.47
C GLY A 22 17.65 10.93 49.44
N CYS A 23 16.61 11.50 48.82
CA CYS A 23 16.05 10.95 47.59
C CYS A 23 16.98 11.43 46.47
N TYR A 24 17.38 10.54 45.56
CA TYR A 24 18.39 10.85 44.55
C TYR A 24 17.89 11.98 43.63
N LEU A 25 18.71 13.01 43.44
CA LEU A 25 18.50 14.01 42.41
C LEU A 25 18.59 13.32 41.04
N GLY A 26 17.55 13.45 40.22
CA GLY A 26 17.55 12.92 38.85
C GLY A 26 16.96 11.52 38.71
N GLU A 27 15.76 11.28 39.23
CA GLU A 27 14.94 10.11 38.84
C GLU A 27 13.73 10.54 38.02
N TRP A 28 13.32 9.68 37.09
CA TRP A 28 12.17 9.83 36.21
C TRP A 28 10.97 9.05 36.74
N GLU A 29 9.77 9.61 36.60
CA GLU A 29 8.54 8.96 37.04
C GLU A 29 8.02 8.00 35.95
N ILE A 30 7.98 6.71 36.27
CA ILE A 30 7.46 5.69 35.35
C ILE A 30 6.16 5.11 35.88
N SER A 31 5.07 5.31 35.14
CA SER A 31 3.75 4.79 35.51
C SER A 31 3.63 3.27 35.32
N VAL A 32 2.85 2.63 36.20
CA VAL A 32 2.49 1.20 36.14
C VAL A 32 0.96 1.00 35.99
N PRO A 33 0.46 -0.23 35.74
CA PRO A 33 -0.98 -0.49 35.68
C PRO A 33 -1.70 -0.12 36.99
N GLN A 34 -2.92 0.43 36.89
CA GLN A 34 -3.65 0.93 38.07
C GLN A 34 -3.98 -0.18 39.09
N LYS A 35 -4.29 -1.39 38.61
CA LYS A 35 -4.52 -2.56 39.46
C LYS A 35 -3.19 -3.01 40.07
N ASP A 36 -3.16 -3.16 41.39
CA ASP A 36 -1.96 -3.56 42.14
C ASP A 36 -0.76 -2.62 41.90
N SER A 37 -1.04 -1.34 41.63
CA SER A 37 -0.03 -0.33 41.25
C SER A 37 1.06 -0.15 42.31
N LEU A 38 0.73 -0.22 43.59
CA LEU A 38 1.72 -0.08 44.66
C LEU A 38 2.73 -1.23 44.65
N GLU A 39 2.23 -2.46 44.53
CA GLU A 39 3.04 -3.68 44.48
C GLU A 39 3.93 -3.68 43.23
N TRP A 40 3.38 -3.34 42.06
CA TRP A 40 4.15 -3.18 40.83
C TRP A 40 5.25 -2.12 40.95
N CYS A 41 4.95 -0.97 41.56
CA CYS A 41 5.93 0.09 41.76
C CYS A 41 7.11 -0.37 42.63
N ILE A 42 6.84 -1.10 43.72
CA ILE A 42 7.89 -1.63 44.60
C ILE A 42 8.75 -2.64 43.85
N VAL A 43 8.14 -3.64 43.22
CA VAL A 43 8.84 -4.69 42.45
C VAL A 43 9.71 -4.07 41.36
N MET A 44 9.15 -3.16 40.56
CA MET A 44 9.89 -2.54 39.46
C MET A 44 11.01 -1.65 39.97
N SER A 45 10.79 -0.81 40.99
CA SER A 45 11.85 0.04 41.56
C SER A 45 12.99 -0.80 42.14
N PHE A 46 12.68 -1.94 42.76
CA PHE A 46 13.68 -2.82 43.38
C PHE A 46 14.55 -3.58 42.36
N LEU A 47 13.94 -3.99 41.24
CA LEU A 47 14.58 -4.81 40.21
C LEU A 47 15.25 -4.00 39.08
N THR A 48 14.86 -2.74 38.86
CA THR A 48 15.37 -1.92 37.75
C THR A 48 16.66 -1.16 38.05
N ASP A 49 17.26 -1.37 39.23
CA ASP A 49 18.57 -0.78 39.53
C ASP A 49 19.71 -1.49 38.80
N ASP A 50 20.77 -0.77 38.45
CA ASP A 50 21.95 -1.33 37.77
C ASP A 50 22.72 -2.20 38.77
N CYS A 51 22.50 -3.51 38.73
CA CYS A 51 23.07 -4.47 39.66
C CYS A 51 23.67 -5.68 38.92
N SER A 52 24.63 -6.35 39.54
CA SER A 52 25.21 -7.58 38.98
C SER A 52 24.18 -8.70 38.92
N ASP A 53 24.39 -9.69 38.05
CA ASP A 53 23.46 -10.84 37.92
C ASP A 53 23.28 -11.58 39.27
N GLU A 54 24.32 -11.62 40.12
CA GLU A 54 24.25 -12.22 41.46
C GLU A 54 23.39 -11.40 42.44
N GLU A 55 23.48 -10.07 42.38
CA GLU A 55 22.67 -9.17 43.20
C GLU A 55 21.20 -9.19 42.75
N LEU A 56 20.95 -9.21 41.44
CA LEU A 56 19.61 -9.36 40.88
C LEU A 56 18.94 -10.67 41.36
N ARG A 57 19.72 -11.76 41.40
CA ARG A 57 19.24 -13.05 41.89
C ARG A 57 18.83 -12.98 43.36
N LYS A 58 19.65 -12.38 44.23
CA LYS A 58 19.32 -12.16 45.65
C LYS A 58 18.04 -11.35 45.82
N ARG A 59 17.85 -10.32 44.98
CA ARG A 59 16.63 -9.49 44.99
C ARG A 59 15.39 -10.25 44.56
N LEU A 60 15.50 -11.11 43.55
CA LEU A 60 14.39 -11.98 43.13
C LEU A 60 14.03 -13.00 44.21
N GLU A 61 15.02 -13.55 44.91
CA GLU A 61 14.80 -14.45 46.05
C GLU A 61 14.03 -13.77 47.17
N LEU A 62 14.34 -12.50 47.49
CA LEU A 62 13.58 -11.69 48.46
C LEU A 62 12.13 -11.42 48.03
N LEU A 63 11.88 -11.28 46.73
CA LEU A 63 10.52 -11.03 46.19
C LEU A 63 9.66 -12.31 46.09
N THR A 64 10.28 -13.49 45.94
CA THR A 64 9.57 -14.74 45.59
C THR A 64 9.69 -15.86 46.62
N GLY A 65 10.63 -15.77 47.57
CA GLY A 65 10.84 -16.81 48.59
C GLY A 65 11.45 -18.12 48.05
N ASN A 66 12.36 -18.03 47.07
CA ASN A 66 13.12 -19.13 46.43
C ASN A 66 12.37 -20.02 45.41
N GLY A 67 11.23 -19.58 44.87
CA GLY A 67 10.32 -20.45 44.09
C GLY A 67 10.37 -20.41 42.56
N GLU A 68 11.02 -19.44 41.90
CA GLU A 68 10.84 -19.19 40.45
C GLU A 68 12.09 -19.31 39.56
N SER A 69 11.86 -19.57 38.26
CA SER A 69 12.88 -19.59 37.20
C SER A 69 13.50 -18.20 36.99
N ILE A 70 14.65 -17.96 37.64
CA ILE A 70 15.41 -16.71 37.59
C ILE A 70 15.75 -16.28 36.14
N SER A 71 16.05 -17.23 35.26
CA SER A 71 16.46 -16.97 33.86
C SER A 71 15.42 -16.18 33.07
N ASP A 72 14.13 -16.48 33.26
CA ASP A 72 13.08 -15.88 32.42
C ASP A 72 12.74 -14.47 32.88
N VAL A 73 12.73 -14.24 34.20
CA VAL A 73 12.56 -12.91 34.78
C VAL A 73 13.74 -12.01 34.44
N GLU A 74 14.97 -12.51 34.52
CA GLU A 74 16.19 -11.78 34.16
C GLU A 74 16.15 -11.33 32.69
N LYS A 75 15.79 -12.23 31.76
CA LYS A 75 15.59 -11.88 30.34
C LYS A 75 14.54 -10.79 30.17
N SER A 76 13.45 -10.84 30.93
CA SER A 76 12.37 -9.85 30.84
C SER A 76 12.76 -8.50 31.46
N ILE A 77 13.56 -8.47 32.53
CA ILE A 77 14.15 -7.24 33.10
C ILE A 77 15.11 -6.61 32.10
N LYS A 78 16.03 -7.40 31.51
CA LYS A 78 16.98 -6.91 30.50
C LYS A 78 16.28 -6.38 29.25
N LYS A 79 15.05 -6.83 28.97
CA LYS A 79 14.19 -6.34 27.88
C LYS A 79 13.30 -5.16 28.29
N PHE A 80 13.19 -4.83 29.57
CA PHE A 80 12.34 -3.74 30.04
C PHE A 80 12.88 -2.40 29.54
N ASN A 81 12.06 -1.69 28.77
CA ASN A 81 12.33 -0.36 28.33
C ASN A 81 11.03 0.48 28.36
N PRO A 82 10.88 1.40 29.34
CA PRO A 82 9.66 2.17 29.48
C PRO A 82 9.38 3.12 28.29
N PHE A 83 10.38 3.34 27.44
CA PHE A 83 10.33 4.18 26.24
C PHE A 83 10.03 3.41 24.95
N ARG A 84 9.97 2.08 25.01
CA ARG A 84 9.78 1.23 23.81
C ARG A 84 8.69 0.19 23.98
N ASN A 85 8.65 -0.43 25.15
CA ASN A 85 7.78 -1.57 25.45
C ASN A 85 7.29 -1.50 26.90
N LYS A 86 6.85 -0.31 27.34
CA LYS A 86 6.37 0.01 28.70
C LYS A 86 5.53 -1.11 29.31
N HIS A 87 4.65 -1.72 28.51
CA HIS A 87 3.71 -2.72 29.01
C HIS A 87 4.17 -4.18 28.90
N SER A 88 5.26 -4.46 28.19
CA SER A 88 5.72 -5.83 27.96
C SER A 88 5.98 -6.57 29.28
N CYS A 89 6.59 -5.90 30.26
CA CYS A 89 6.84 -6.49 31.58
C CYS A 89 5.56 -6.79 32.38
N PHE A 90 4.49 -6.01 32.21
CA PHE A 90 3.24 -6.22 32.95
C PHE A 90 2.37 -7.34 32.37
N TYR A 91 2.61 -7.72 31.11
CA TYR A 91 1.95 -8.86 30.45
C TYR A 91 2.81 -10.11 30.42
N ASP A 92 4.10 -10.00 30.76
CA ASP A 92 5.01 -11.12 30.88
C ASP A 92 4.58 -12.04 32.03
N LYS A 93 4.42 -13.33 31.73
CA LYS A 93 3.91 -14.32 32.67
C LYS A 93 4.85 -14.47 33.88
N SER A 94 6.16 -14.45 33.64
CA SER A 94 7.16 -14.62 34.70
C SER A 94 7.14 -13.42 35.63
N PHE A 95 7.15 -12.20 35.09
CA PHE A 95 7.07 -10.98 35.90
C PHE A 95 5.78 -10.85 36.70
N LYS A 96 4.66 -11.28 36.12
CA LYS A 96 3.39 -11.32 36.82
C LYS A 96 3.43 -12.32 37.98
N THR A 97 4.06 -13.48 37.80
CA THR A 97 4.23 -14.47 38.85
C THR A 97 5.07 -13.90 40.00
N VAL A 98 6.18 -13.21 39.70
CA VAL A 98 6.99 -12.48 40.70
C VAL A 98 6.16 -11.45 41.47
N CYS A 99 5.36 -10.64 40.78
CA CYS A 99 4.53 -9.62 41.41
C CYS A 99 3.42 -10.25 42.29
N ASP A 100 2.78 -11.32 41.81
CA ASP A 100 1.78 -12.08 42.56
C ASP A 100 2.39 -12.77 43.78
N ALA A 101 3.61 -13.31 43.65
CA ALA A 101 4.39 -13.90 44.75
C ALA A 101 4.72 -12.86 45.83
N PHE A 102 5.27 -11.71 45.42
CA PHE A 102 5.55 -10.61 46.35
C PHE A 102 4.29 -10.11 47.05
N LYS A 103 3.19 -9.95 46.31
CA LYS A 103 1.88 -9.57 46.86
C LYS A 103 1.38 -10.58 47.91
N ASN A 104 1.58 -11.87 47.67
CA ASN A 104 1.23 -12.93 48.63
C ASN A 104 2.11 -12.86 49.88
N ILE A 105 3.43 -12.72 49.74
CA ILE A 105 4.36 -12.55 50.87
C ILE A 105 3.99 -11.33 51.70
N LEU A 106 3.76 -10.18 51.05
CA LEU A 106 3.37 -8.94 51.70
C LEU A 106 2.04 -9.10 52.45
N SER A 107 1.04 -9.74 51.82
CA SER A 107 -0.28 -9.97 52.41
C SER A 107 -0.22 -10.92 53.61
N ASN A 108 0.55 -12.01 53.52
CA ASN A 108 0.74 -12.96 54.61
C ASN A 108 1.43 -12.28 55.80
N SER A 109 2.48 -11.51 55.54
CA SER A 109 3.22 -10.83 56.60
C SER A 109 2.42 -9.71 57.29
N LEU A 110 1.45 -9.10 56.59
CA LEU A 110 0.48 -8.19 57.19
C LEU A 110 -0.58 -8.92 58.03
N ARG A 111 -1.02 -10.11 57.60
CA ARG A 111 -1.95 -10.97 58.37
C ARG A 111 -1.31 -11.47 59.67
N GLU A 112 -0.04 -11.87 59.63
CA GLU A 112 0.76 -12.23 60.81
C GLU A 112 0.85 -11.08 61.81
N SER A 113 0.76 -9.83 61.32
CA SER A 113 0.75 -8.62 62.15
C SER A 113 -0.67 -8.22 62.62
N ASN A 114 -1.69 -9.07 62.43
CA ASN A 114 -3.11 -8.86 62.74
C ASN A 114 -3.77 -7.65 62.02
N ILE A 115 -3.26 -7.23 60.86
CA ILE A 115 -3.80 -6.10 60.09
C ILE A 115 -4.73 -6.60 58.98
N LEU A 116 -6.04 -6.61 59.23
CA LEU A 116 -7.05 -7.10 58.26
C LEU A 116 -7.32 -6.14 57.08
N LYS A 117 -7.11 -4.83 57.26
CA LYS A 117 -7.23 -3.79 56.22
C LYS A 117 -6.03 -2.84 56.29
N ALA A 118 -4.91 -3.25 55.71
CA ALA A 118 -3.68 -2.45 55.74
C ALA A 118 -3.83 -1.17 54.91
N THR A 119 -3.48 -0.03 55.52
CA THR A 119 -3.27 1.23 54.80
C THR A 119 -2.06 1.11 53.87
N TYR A 120 -1.94 1.99 52.87
CA TYR A 120 -0.77 1.99 51.98
C TYR A 120 0.54 2.26 52.75
N ILE A 121 0.48 3.02 53.85
CA ILE A 121 1.66 3.29 54.71
C ILE A 121 2.13 2.00 55.36
N GLN A 122 1.21 1.23 55.96
CA GLN A 122 1.53 -0.07 56.58
C GLN A 122 2.07 -1.07 55.56
N LYS A 123 1.52 -1.07 54.33
CA LYS A 123 2.06 -1.88 53.22
C LYS A 123 3.50 -1.48 52.88
N LEU A 124 3.78 -0.18 52.79
CA LEU A 124 5.13 0.33 52.50
C LEU A 124 6.12 0.01 53.62
N GLU A 125 5.72 0.15 54.89
CA GLU A 125 6.55 -0.20 56.06
C GLU A 125 6.92 -1.68 56.02
N LYS A 126 5.92 -2.53 55.77
CA LYS A 126 6.16 -3.97 55.70
C LYS A 126 7.01 -4.36 54.50
N ALA A 127 6.78 -3.75 53.34
CA ALA A 127 7.62 -3.96 52.16
C ALA A 127 9.07 -3.51 52.39
N SER A 128 9.27 -2.36 53.02
CA SER A 128 10.58 -1.82 53.40
C SER A 128 11.34 -2.80 54.31
N HIS A 129 10.65 -3.43 55.26
CA HIS A 129 11.21 -4.49 56.10
C HIS A 129 11.55 -5.77 55.32
N LEU A 130 10.62 -6.27 54.50
CA LEU A 130 10.80 -7.52 53.75
C LEU A 130 11.96 -7.43 52.76
N LEU A 131 12.11 -6.28 52.10
CA LEU A 131 13.13 -6.06 51.07
C LEU A 131 14.42 -5.45 51.63
N ASN A 132 14.48 -5.16 52.93
CA ASN A 132 15.59 -4.48 53.59
C ASN A 132 16.04 -3.20 52.85
N CYS A 133 15.08 -2.39 52.42
CA CYS A 133 15.33 -1.17 51.63
C CYS A 133 14.59 0.04 52.22
N CYS A 134 15.09 1.24 51.96
CA CYS A 134 14.36 2.48 52.24
C CYS A 134 13.36 2.75 51.11
N ILE A 135 12.12 3.18 51.43
CA ILE A 135 11.15 3.59 50.42
C ILE A 135 10.78 5.07 50.62
N CYS A 136 11.11 5.91 49.64
CA CYS A 136 10.75 7.33 49.55
C CYS A 136 9.46 7.44 48.71
N LEU A 137 8.33 7.84 49.33
CA LEU A 137 7.08 8.10 48.63
C LEU A 137 6.87 9.61 48.46
N LEU A 138 6.84 10.09 47.22
CA LEU A 138 6.63 11.48 46.86
C LEU A 138 5.16 11.71 46.48
N ASN A 139 4.47 12.59 47.21
CA ASN A 139 3.06 12.93 46.94
C ASN A 139 2.97 14.13 45.99
N LEU A 140 2.48 13.88 44.78
CA LEU A 140 2.36 14.84 43.69
C LEU A 140 0.94 15.42 43.63
N ARG A 141 0.84 16.75 43.70
CA ARG A 141 -0.42 17.48 43.49
C ARG A 141 -0.17 18.58 42.47
N CYS A 142 -0.81 18.49 41.30
CA CYS A 142 -0.71 19.48 40.22
C CYS A 142 0.75 19.89 39.92
N CYS A 143 1.57 18.92 39.50
CA CYS A 143 2.98 19.08 39.09
C CYS A 143 3.94 19.59 40.18
N ASN A 144 3.47 19.74 41.42
CA ASN A 144 4.29 20.16 42.55
C ASN A 144 4.31 19.06 43.64
N VAL A 145 5.51 18.77 44.16
CA VAL A 145 5.67 17.91 45.34
C VAL A 145 5.18 18.69 46.56
N GLN A 146 4.13 18.18 47.22
CA GLN A 146 3.62 18.77 48.47
C GLN A 146 4.26 18.13 49.71
N GLU A 147 4.43 16.80 49.70
CA GLU A 147 4.90 16.03 50.85
C GLU A 147 5.78 14.87 50.40
N ALA A 148 6.86 14.63 51.13
CA ALA A 148 7.71 13.44 50.97
C ALA A 148 7.58 12.58 52.22
N LEU A 149 7.05 11.36 52.07
CA LEU A 149 6.98 10.37 53.14
C LEU A 149 8.17 9.42 53.02
N ARG A 150 8.95 9.33 54.10
CA ARG A 150 10.06 8.40 54.25
C ARG A 150 9.62 7.18 55.03
N VAL A 151 9.77 6.01 54.45
CA VAL A 151 9.49 4.75 55.10
C VAL A 151 10.78 3.95 55.23
N TYR A 152 11.14 3.66 56.47
CA TYR A 152 12.34 2.89 56.84
C TYR A 152 11.91 1.58 57.50
N PRO A 153 12.75 0.53 57.45
CA PRO A 153 12.56 -0.61 58.33
C PRO A 153 12.65 -0.10 59.80
N GLY A 154 11.55 -0.24 60.53
CA GLY A 154 11.35 0.21 61.90
C GLY A 154 12.36 -0.39 62.88
N SER A 155 13.31 0.45 63.29
CA SER A 155 14.14 0.39 64.52
C SER A 155 15.38 1.32 64.43
N ALA A 156 15.73 1.82 63.25
CA ALA A 156 16.90 2.68 63.08
C ALA A 156 16.58 4.16 63.34
N SER A 157 17.38 4.84 64.17
CA SER A 157 17.31 6.29 64.36
C SER A 157 17.72 7.03 63.08
N LYS A 158 17.15 8.22 62.82
CA LYS A 158 17.35 9.03 61.61
C LYS A 158 18.82 9.27 61.21
N ILE A 159 19.78 9.07 62.11
CA ILE A 159 21.19 9.45 61.97
C ILE A 159 22.09 8.27 61.55
N ASP A 160 21.69 7.01 61.83
CA ASP A 160 22.53 5.82 61.57
C ASP A 160 22.22 5.12 60.23
N ILE A 161 21.17 5.57 59.53
CA ILE A 161 20.58 4.92 58.34
C ILE A 161 21.36 5.22 57.05
N ALA A 162 21.87 6.46 56.89
CA ALA A 162 22.58 6.88 55.67
C ALA A 162 23.90 6.13 55.44
N LYS A 163 24.41 5.39 56.44
CA LYS A 163 25.63 4.58 56.36
C LYS A 163 25.39 3.07 56.27
N LYS A 164 24.17 2.57 56.52
CA LYS A 164 23.89 1.12 56.68
C LYS A 164 22.82 0.54 55.75
N ILE A 165 21.93 1.34 55.14
CA ILE A 165 20.92 0.82 54.20
C ILE A 165 21.46 0.98 52.76
N PRO A 166 21.75 -0.12 52.04
CA PRO A 166 22.43 -0.06 50.75
C PRO A 166 21.52 0.37 49.58
N GLN A 167 20.19 0.35 49.74
CA GLN A 167 19.26 0.62 48.64
C GLN A 167 18.06 1.49 49.07
N SER A 168 17.77 2.53 48.27
CA SER A 168 16.58 3.38 48.41
C SER A 168 15.74 3.27 47.15
N LEU A 169 14.43 3.09 47.33
CA LEU A 169 13.42 3.05 46.28
C LEU A 169 12.63 4.35 46.29
N THR A 170 12.34 4.91 45.12
CA THR A 170 11.49 6.09 45.01
C THR A 170 10.19 5.71 44.34
N LEU A 171 9.08 6.07 44.97
CA LEU A 171 7.74 5.91 44.46
C LEU A 171 7.05 7.27 44.41
N PHE A 172 6.17 7.44 43.44
CA PHE A 172 5.33 8.62 43.32
C PHE A 172 3.88 8.23 43.57
N LYS A 173 3.15 9.12 44.25
CA LYS A 173 1.72 9.01 44.47
C LYS A 173 1.06 10.25 43.89
N SER A 174 0.14 10.07 42.95
CA SER A 174 -0.72 11.13 42.44
C SER A 174 -2.18 10.80 42.74
N VAL A 175 -2.99 11.84 42.96
CA VAL A 175 -4.44 11.70 43.16
C VAL A 175 -5.14 12.20 41.89
N GLU A 176 -5.69 11.28 41.10
CA GLU A 176 -6.47 11.66 39.90
C GLU A 176 -7.88 12.14 40.29
N ASN A 177 -8.56 12.82 39.37
CA ASN A 177 -9.92 13.40 39.52
C ASN A 177 -11.00 12.41 40.02
N LYS A 178 -10.73 11.10 40.04
CA LYS A 178 -11.64 10.04 40.53
C LYS A 178 -11.34 9.58 41.96
N GLY A 179 -10.45 10.25 42.68
CA GLY A 179 -10.15 10.00 44.10
C GLY A 179 -9.36 8.73 44.42
N ARG A 180 -9.02 7.90 43.43
CA ARG A 180 -8.13 6.74 43.62
C ARG A 180 -6.67 7.18 43.48
N PRO A 181 -5.78 6.81 44.42
CA PRO A 181 -4.36 7.10 44.27
C PRO A 181 -3.77 6.26 43.13
N ARG A 182 -2.96 6.89 42.29
CA ARG A 182 -2.12 6.26 41.27
C ARG A 182 -0.69 6.27 41.78
N TYR A 183 -0.04 5.11 41.69
CA TYR A 183 1.37 4.96 42.04
C TYR A 183 2.22 4.83 40.77
N SER A 184 3.42 5.42 40.81
CA SER A 184 4.48 5.30 39.80
C SER A 184 5.80 5.02 40.51
N PHE A 185 6.82 4.53 39.79
CA PHE A 185 8.15 4.28 40.37
C PHE A 185 9.23 5.17 39.76
N GLY A 186 10.30 5.40 40.51
CA GLY A 186 11.49 6.15 40.09
C GLY A 186 12.46 5.31 39.29
N LEU A 187 12.88 5.84 38.15
CA LEU A 187 13.96 5.30 37.31
C LEU A 187 15.13 6.28 37.29
N LYS A 188 16.34 5.83 37.65
CA LYS A 188 17.55 6.67 37.61
C LYS A 188 17.75 7.31 36.24
N LYS A 189 18.02 8.62 36.18
CA LYS A 189 18.17 9.39 34.92
C LYS A 189 19.21 8.76 34.00
N GLU A 190 20.35 8.30 34.52
CA GLU A 190 21.40 7.66 33.69
C GLU A 190 20.89 6.42 32.95
N LEU A 191 20.21 5.52 33.66
CA LEU A 191 19.58 4.34 33.06
C LEU A 191 18.43 4.72 32.13
N GLY A 192 17.60 5.69 32.55
CA GLY A 192 16.52 6.25 31.74
C GLY A 192 17.02 6.77 30.39
N LEU A 193 18.07 7.58 30.38
CA LEU A 193 18.72 8.11 29.17
C LEU A 193 19.27 7.00 28.27
N LYS A 194 19.87 5.96 28.85
CA LYS A 194 20.35 4.78 28.09
C LYS A 194 19.18 4.05 27.41
N LEU A 195 18.10 3.80 28.15
CA LEU A 195 16.89 3.14 27.63
C LEU A 195 16.18 4.01 26.58
N GLN A 196 16.13 5.33 26.78
CA GLN A 196 15.59 6.30 25.84
C GLN A 196 16.38 6.30 24.51
N LYS A 197 17.72 6.28 24.55
CA LYS A 197 18.56 6.16 23.34
C LYS A 197 18.35 4.84 22.60
N ILE A 198 18.13 3.74 23.33
CA ILE A 198 17.78 2.44 22.73
C ILE A 198 16.41 2.53 22.05
N ALA A 199 15.44 3.21 22.67
CA ALA A 199 14.12 3.44 22.08
C ALA A 199 14.19 4.34 20.83
N LEU A 200 14.97 5.43 20.87
CA LEU A 200 15.26 6.29 19.73
C LEU A 200 15.85 5.51 18.56
N THR A 201 16.82 4.65 18.83
CA THR A 201 17.43 3.76 17.83
C THR A 201 16.39 2.85 17.19
N GLY A 202 15.47 2.29 18.00
CA GLY A 202 14.34 1.50 17.51
C GLY A 202 13.39 2.31 16.63
N ALA A 203 13.01 3.52 17.06
CA ALA A 203 12.13 4.41 16.32
C ALA A 203 12.76 4.86 14.98
N LEU A 204 14.05 5.18 14.96
CA LEU A 204 14.79 5.53 13.74
C LEU A 204 14.92 4.35 12.77
N LYS A 205 15.06 3.11 13.26
CA LYS A 205 15.00 1.91 12.42
C LYS A 205 13.62 1.72 11.81
N ASN A 206 12.56 1.95 12.59
CA ASN A 206 11.18 1.92 12.08
C ASN A 206 10.90 3.02 11.05
N ALA A 207 11.65 4.12 11.10
CA ALA A 207 11.64 5.18 10.10
C ALA A 207 12.57 4.91 8.90
N GLU A 208 13.10 3.70 8.77
CA GLU A 208 13.99 3.26 7.67
C GLU A 208 15.30 4.07 7.55
N ILE A 209 15.76 4.68 8.64
CA ILE A 209 17.00 5.46 8.63
C ILE A 209 18.21 4.51 8.65
N GLN A 210 19.18 4.78 7.78
CA GLN A 210 20.41 3.98 7.69
C GLN A 210 21.17 3.96 9.03
N ASN A 211 21.64 2.78 9.45
CA ASN A 211 22.37 2.58 10.72
C ASN A 211 23.56 3.56 10.91
N THR A 212 24.24 3.94 9.82
CA THR A 212 25.35 4.92 9.83
C THR A 212 24.91 6.32 10.24
N ASN A 213 23.66 6.70 9.96
CA ASN A 213 23.07 7.97 10.34
C ASN A 213 22.41 7.90 11.72
N ILE A 214 21.85 6.74 12.10
CA ILE A 214 21.25 6.53 13.42
C ILE A 214 22.22 6.89 14.54
N ASN A 215 23.46 6.38 14.49
CA ASN A 215 24.45 6.66 15.53
C ASN A 215 24.77 8.16 15.65
N LYS A 216 24.83 8.86 14.50
CA LYS A 216 25.11 10.30 14.46
C LYS A 216 23.93 11.13 14.98
N ILE A 217 22.70 10.69 14.71
CA ILE A 217 21.49 11.33 15.23
C ILE A 217 21.40 11.10 16.74
N CYS A 218 21.65 9.88 17.23
CA CYS A 218 21.63 9.57 18.66
C CYS A 218 22.71 10.33 19.45
N SER A 219 23.83 10.71 18.83
CA SER A 219 24.83 11.59 19.44
C SER A 219 24.46 13.06 19.39
N LEU A 220 23.62 13.47 18.44
CA LEU A 220 23.20 14.86 18.25
C LEU A 220 22.05 15.24 19.19
N VAL A 221 21.11 14.33 19.39
CA VAL A 221 19.85 14.62 20.10
C VAL A 221 20.09 14.67 21.60
N ASN A 222 19.78 15.83 22.19
CA ASN A 222 19.71 16.01 23.63
C ASN A 222 18.26 15.76 24.12
N PRO A 223 18.03 14.87 25.09
CA PRO A 223 16.74 14.63 25.73
C PRO A 223 16.02 15.88 26.24
N ASP A 224 16.78 16.91 26.63
CA ASP A 224 16.23 18.15 27.19
C ASP A 224 15.77 19.13 26.08
N GLU A 225 16.17 18.89 24.82
CA GLU A 225 15.81 19.70 23.64
C GLU A 225 14.59 19.13 22.89
N VAL A 226 13.93 19.99 22.11
CA VAL A 226 12.86 19.56 21.19
C VAL A 226 13.49 18.82 20.02
N PHE A 227 13.30 17.50 19.96
CA PHE A 227 13.91 16.60 18.98
C PHE A 227 13.82 17.10 17.53
N ILE A 228 12.63 17.58 17.13
CA ILE A 228 12.39 18.10 15.77
C ILE A 228 13.21 19.36 15.50
N THR A 229 13.25 20.29 16.44
CA THR A 229 14.09 21.48 16.37
C THR A 229 15.57 21.13 16.26
N THR A 230 16.06 20.17 17.04
CA THR A 230 17.45 19.69 16.95
C THR A 230 17.76 19.11 15.56
N LEU A 231 16.81 18.36 14.96
CA LEU A 231 16.96 17.86 13.60
C LEU A 231 16.96 18.99 12.55
N LEU A 232 16.06 19.97 12.69
CA LEU A 232 15.95 21.14 11.81
C LEU A 232 17.22 22.00 11.81
N LYS A 233 17.86 22.16 12.97
CA LYS A 233 19.13 22.87 13.14
C LYS A 233 20.34 22.09 12.59
N SER A 234 20.14 20.86 12.08
CA SER A 234 21.22 19.95 11.68
C SER A 234 21.17 19.52 10.21
N LYS A 235 22.21 18.81 9.76
CA LYS A 235 22.23 18.16 8.44
C LYS A 235 21.26 16.97 8.28
N PHE A 236 20.59 16.56 9.36
CA PHE A 236 19.67 15.41 9.37
C PHE A 236 18.19 15.80 9.21
N ARG A 237 17.89 17.02 8.76
CA ARG A 237 16.52 17.48 8.51
C ARG A 237 15.67 16.55 7.62
N TYR A 238 16.28 15.81 6.69
CA TYR A 238 15.59 14.83 5.84
C TYR A 238 14.92 13.70 6.64
N VAL A 239 15.36 13.45 7.87
CA VAL A 239 14.78 12.45 8.78
C VAL A 239 13.36 12.84 9.18
N ILE A 240 13.05 14.14 9.24
CA ILE A 240 11.77 14.64 9.69
C ILE A 240 10.64 14.16 8.76
N SER A 241 10.84 14.20 7.44
CA SER A 241 9.88 13.63 6.49
C SER A 241 9.65 12.14 6.73
N SER A 242 10.68 11.36 7.09
CA SER A 242 10.54 9.96 7.46
C SER A 242 9.80 9.76 8.80
N VAL A 243 10.00 10.65 9.77
CA VAL A 243 9.33 10.64 11.08
C VAL A 243 7.83 10.88 10.90
N TYR A 244 7.45 11.85 10.08
CA TYR A 244 6.05 12.25 9.86
C TYR A 244 5.37 11.62 8.65
N ARG A 245 6.06 10.75 7.90
CA ARG A 245 5.42 9.82 6.92
C ARG A 245 4.31 8.97 7.54
N SER A 246 4.24 8.97 8.87
CA SER A 246 3.31 8.20 9.65
C SER A 246 3.02 8.87 10.98
N PRO A 247 1.74 9.01 11.35
CA PRO A 247 1.40 9.19 12.75
C PRO A 247 2.05 8.07 13.60
N TYR A 248 2.01 6.81 13.20
CA TYR A 248 2.66 5.77 14.02
C TYR A 248 4.18 5.95 14.23
N ILE A 249 4.94 6.41 13.23
CA ILE A 249 6.38 6.55 13.41
C ILE A 249 6.65 7.65 14.42
N ALA A 250 6.08 8.85 14.21
CA ALA A 250 6.23 9.91 15.17
C ALA A 250 5.68 9.49 16.56
N TRP A 251 4.70 8.55 16.64
CA TRP A 251 4.15 8.08 17.91
C TRP A 251 5.20 7.30 18.66
N LYS A 252 5.97 6.49 17.94
CA LYS A 252 7.12 5.78 18.50
C LYS A 252 8.22 6.71 18.96
N PHE A 253 8.39 7.88 18.34
CA PHE A 253 9.29 8.92 18.88
C PHE A 253 8.71 9.53 20.17
N ALA A 254 7.39 9.79 20.22
CA ALA A 254 6.73 10.25 21.44
C ALA A 254 6.78 9.22 22.58
N GLU A 255 6.52 7.94 22.30
CA GLU A 255 6.71 6.84 23.27
C GLU A 255 8.18 6.73 23.70
N ALA A 256 9.11 6.98 22.78
CA ALA A 256 10.53 7.06 23.08
C ALA A 256 10.90 8.29 23.92
N GLY A 257 9.93 9.12 24.33
CA GLY A 257 10.10 10.26 25.20
C GLY A 257 10.59 11.52 24.49
N PHE A 258 10.44 11.61 23.17
CA PHE A 258 10.81 12.79 22.39
C PHE A 258 9.58 13.62 22.06
N GLU A 259 9.73 14.95 22.17
CA GLU A 259 8.69 15.85 21.73
C GLU A 259 8.59 15.86 20.20
N THR A 260 7.38 15.62 19.71
CA THR A 260 7.06 15.49 18.28
C THR A 260 5.92 16.40 17.87
N ASP A 261 5.33 17.15 18.79
CA ASP A 261 4.44 18.25 18.44
C ASP A 261 5.28 19.46 17.99
N PRO A 262 5.22 19.84 16.70
CA PRO A 262 6.03 20.93 16.16
C PRO A 262 5.64 22.31 16.73
N ARG A 263 4.49 22.39 17.42
CA ARG A 263 4.01 23.61 18.08
C ARG A 263 4.80 23.94 19.34
N ILE A 264 5.53 22.98 19.92
CA ILE A 264 6.27 23.21 21.15
C ILE A 264 7.50 24.07 20.87
N ALA A 265 7.60 25.16 21.61
CA ALA A 265 8.76 26.04 21.57
C ALA A 265 9.98 25.40 22.25
N ASP A 266 11.15 25.64 21.68
CA ASP A 266 12.43 25.26 22.27
C ASP A 266 12.86 26.23 23.41
N SER A 267 14.09 26.07 23.90
CA SER A 267 14.65 26.92 24.94
C SER A 267 14.82 28.39 24.53
N GLU A 268 14.89 28.69 23.23
CA GLU A 268 14.94 30.05 22.68
C GLU A 268 13.53 30.65 22.53
N GLY A 269 12.49 29.85 22.77
CA GLY A 269 11.10 30.24 22.62
C GLY A 269 10.62 30.17 21.17
N PHE A 270 11.29 29.44 20.28
CA PHE A 270 10.85 29.28 18.89
C PHE A 270 10.32 27.87 18.66
N SER A 271 9.20 27.75 17.93
CA SER A 271 8.65 26.44 17.57
C SER A 271 9.42 25.80 16.41
N SER A 272 9.09 24.55 16.07
CA SER A 272 9.66 23.89 14.90
C SER A 272 9.27 24.59 13.59
N PHE A 273 8.15 25.32 13.55
CA PHE A 273 7.73 26.09 12.36
C PHE A 273 8.72 27.20 12.02
N TYR A 274 9.22 27.92 13.02
CA TYR A 274 10.26 28.93 12.83
C TYR A 274 11.50 28.34 12.13
N TYR A 275 12.03 27.23 12.64
CA TYR A 275 13.24 26.62 12.06
C TYR A 275 12.98 25.95 10.72
N ALA A 276 11.76 25.44 10.47
CA ALA A 276 11.37 24.92 9.15
C ALA A 276 11.32 26.04 8.11
N VAL A 277 10.73 27.21 8.43
CA VAL A 277 10.74 28.39 7.55
C VAL A 277 12.17 28.81 7.19
N LEU A 278 13.10 28.77 8.15
CA LEU A 278 14.52 29.10 7.93
C LEU A 278 15.29 28.06 7.10
N SER A 279 14.77 26.83 6.97
CA SER A 279 15.50 25.72 6.35
C SER A 279 15.53 25.76 4.82
N ASP A 280 14.78 26.70 4.21
CA ASP A 280 14.47 26.81 2.78
C ASP A 280 13.73 25.60 2.18
N ASP A 281 13.33 24.64 3.01
CA ASP A 281 12.58 23.45 2.64
C ASP A 281 11.10 23.63 2.95
N VAL A 282 10.34 24.14 1.97
CA VAL A 282 8.90 24.38 2.12
C VAL A 282 8.11 23.08 2.30
N ASP A 283 8.58 21.99 1.72
CA ASP A 283 7.93 20.68 1.84
C ASP A 283 7.98 20.19 3.30
N LEU A 284 9.09 20.46 3.99
CA LEU A 284 9.24 20.17 5.41
C LEU A 284 8.27 20.98 6.28
N LEU A 285 8.04 22.25 5.95
CA LEU A 285 7.08 23.09 6.66
C LEU A 285 5.65 22.56 6.52
N HIS A 286 5.27 22.09 5.33
CA HIS A 286 3.97 21.44 5.10
C HIS A 286 3.82 20.16 5.90
N VAL A 287 4.84 19.28 5.91
CA VAL A 287 4.81 18.04 6.70
C VAL A 287 4.55 18.31 8.19
N LEU A 288 5.19 19.34 8.76
CA LEU A 288 4.96 19.73 10.15
C LEU A 288 3.58 20.34 10.36
N TYR A 289 3.12 21.15 9.41
CA TYR A 289 1.80 21.79 9.46
C TYR A 289 0.69 20.75 9.44
N ASP A 290 0.71 19.83 8.48
CA ASP A 290 -0.31 18.80 8.31
C ASP A 290 -0.40 17.92 9.55
N TYR A 291 0.75 17.54 10.11
CA TYR A 291 0.80 16.75 11.34
C TYR A 291 0.14 17.48 12.53
N ALA A 292 0.38 18.79 12.67
CA ALA A 292 -0.17 19.58 13.76
C ALA A 292 -1.62 20.01 13.56
N ALA A 293 -2.05 20.23 12.31
CA ALA A 293 -3.43 20.53 11.96
C ALA A 293 -4.34 19.35 12.27
N ASN A 294 -3.83 18.12 12.07
CA ASN A 294 -4.49 16.87 12.45
C ASN A 294 -4.26 16.48 13.93
N GLY A 295 -3.88 17.45 14.79
CA GLY A 295 -4.02 17.33 16.23
C GLY A 295 -3.00 16.48 16.99
N CYS A 296 -1.80 16.25 16.44
CA CYS A 296 -0.64 15.66 17.13
C CYS A 296 -0.97 14.54 18.14
N TRP A 297 -0.92 13.27 17.74
CA TRP A 297 -1.26 12.12 18.61
C TRP A 297 -2.71 12.08 19.15
N GLY A 298 -3.57 13.02 18.78
CA GLY A 298 -4.93 13.17 19.32
C GLY A 298 -5.79 11.90 19.22
N GLU A 299 -6.84 11.84 20.04
CA GLU A 299 -7.81 10.74 20.08
C GLU A 299 -8.31 10.39 18.67
N GLU A 300 -8.47 9.08 18.44
CA GLU A 300 -8.78 8.47 17.14
C GLU A 300 -9.87 9.27 16.40
N ASN A 301 -9.52 9.78 15.20
CA ASN A 301 -10.35 10.52 14.22
C ASN A 301 -10.16 12.05 14.14
N CYS A 302 -9.23 12.67 14.86
CA CYS A 302 -8.92 14.09 14.61
C CYS A 302 -8.16 14.29 13.29
N SER A 303 -8.87 14.47 12.18
CA SER A 303 -8.29 14.95 10.93
C SER A 303 -9.04 16.19 10.49
N TYR A 304 -8.43 17.15 9.80
CA TYR A 304 -9.22 18.20 9.14
C TYR A 304 -10.20 17.65 8.08
N ARG A 305 -10.13 16.35 7.78
CA ARG A 305 -11.12 15.59 7.01
C ARG A 305 -12.30 15.09 7.84
N ASP A 306 -12.11 14.86 9.16
CA ASP A 306 -13.20 14.58 10.11
C ASP A 306 -13.32 15.67 11.19
N LEU A 307 -14.38 16.44 11.03
CA LEU A 307 -14.51 17.79 11.55
C LEU A 307 -15.03 17.79 12.99
N ASP A 308 -14.15 17.39 13.91
CA ASP A 308 -14.39 17.48 15.34
C ASP A 308 -13.92 18.83 15.92
N ASN A 309 -14.40 19.16 17.11
CA ASN A 309 -14.05 20.38 17.86
C ASN A 309 -12.55 20.53 18.07
N ASP A 310 -11.86 19.39 18.18
CA ASP A 310 -10.43 19.34 18.42
C ASP A 310 -9.64 19.87 17.22
N VAL A 311 -10.12 19.68 15.98
CA VAL A 311 -9.45 20.20 14.77
C VAL A 311 -9.42 21.72 14.77
N VAL A 312 -10.56 22.38 15.02
CA VAL A 312 -10.61 23.86 15.07
C VAL A 312 -9.68 24.40 16.15
N SER A 313 -9.70 23.78 17.34
CA SER A 313 -8.79 24.12 18.43
C SER A 313 -7.31 23.95 18.04
N ASN A 314 -6.99 22.93 17.25
CA ASN A 314 -5.63 22.70 16.74
C ASN A 314 -5.19 23.76 15.72
N LEU A 315 -6.08 24.15 14.80
CA LEU A 315 -5.83 25.21 13.83
C LEU A 315 -5.67 26.59 14.50
N GLU A 316 -6.43 26.86 15.56
CA GLU A 316 -6.29 28.08 16.39
C GLU A 316 -4.95 28.09 17.14
N LYS A 317 -4.54 26.96 17.72
CA LYS A 317 -3.21 26.81 18.36
C LYS A 317 -2.07 26.99 17.36
N LEU A 318 -2.21 26.44 16.16
CA LEU A 318 -1.24 26.60 15.08
C LEU A 318 -1.05 28.06 14.70
N GLU A 319 -2.15 28.77 14.46
CA GLU A 319 -2.13 30.20 14.17
C GLU A 319 -1.43 30.99 15.27
N PHE A 320 -1.80 30.71 16.53
CA PHE A 320 -1.20 31.36 17.69
C PHE A 320 0.32 31.16 17.74
N VAL A 321 0.79 29.93 17.53
CA VAL A 321 2.22 29.59 17.56
C VAL A 321 2.97 30.28 16.42
N MET A 322 2.46 30.20 15.19
CA MET A 322 3.07 30.84 14.02
C MET A 322 3.17 32.37 14.19
N LYS A 323 2.11 33.03 14.66
CA LYS A 323 2.11 34.47 14.95
C LYS A 323 3.06 34.82 16.11
N THR A 324 3.19 33.94 17.10
CA THR A 324 4.13 34.11 18.21
C THR A 324 5.57 34.05 17.71
N ASP A 325 5.92 33.07 16.87
CA ASP A 325 7.25 32.95 16.25
C ASP A 325 7.58 34.18 15.38
N GLN A 326 6.60 34.65 14.60
CA GLN A 326 6.73 35.87 13.80
C GLN A 326 7.03 37.10 14.69
N THR A 327 6.25 37.28 15.75
CA THR A 327 6.42 38.41 16.67
C THR A 327 7.76 38.34 17.41
N ARG A 328 8.14 37.16 17.92
CA ARG A 328 9.41 36.93 18.63
C ARG A 328 10.62 37.14 17.73
N SER A 329 10.55 36.72 16.48
CA SER A 329 11.60 36.96 15.48
C SER A 329 11.66 38.42 14.99
N LYS A 330 10.76 39.28 15.49
CA LYS A 330 10.55 40.67 15.04
C LYS A 330 10.34 40.72 13.53
N ASP A 331 9.46 39.86 13.01
CA ASP A 331 9.23 39.62 11.59
C ASP A 331 10.52 39.22 10.85
N PHE A 332 11.25 38.25 11.40
CA PHE A 332 12.51 37.73 10.83
C PHE A 332 13.57 38.80 10.52
N LYS A 333 13.60 39.93 11.25
CA LYS A 333 14.52 41.07 11.00
C LYS A 333 16.00 40.66 10.96
N ALA A 334 16.39 39.64 11.74
CA ALA A 334 17.76 39.14 11.78
C ALA A 334 18.23 38.52 10.44
N MET A 335 17.31 38.13 9.56
CA MET A 335 17.59 37.41 8.31
C MET A 335 17.85 38.32 7.10
N LYS A 336 17.93 39.64 7.30
CA LYS A 336 18.29 40.66 6.30
C LYS A 336 17.55 40.46 4.95
N GLU A 337 18.25 39.99 3.93
CA GLU A 337 17.77 39.85 2.55
C GLU A 337 16.66 38.80 2.41
N ASN A 338 16.65 37.76 3.24
CA ASN A 338 15.63 36.70 3.21
C ASN A 338 14.38 37.01 4.07
N ARG A 339 14.36 38.15 4.78
CA ARG A 339 13.25 38.55 5.66
C ARG A 339 11.90 38.48 4.96
N ARG A 340 11.80 39.08 3.77
CA ARG A 340 10.56 39.14 2.99
C ARG A 340 10.08 37.74 2.63
N ARG A 341 10.99 36.87 2.15
CA ARG A 341 10.69 35.47 1.79
C ARG A 341 10.13 34.67 2.97
N PHE A 342 10.76 34.74 4.14
CA PHE A 342 10.31 34.00 5.32
C PHE A 342 8.97 34.50 5.86
N SER A 343 8.79 35.83 5.92
CA SER A 343 7.50 36.42 6.27
C SER A 343 6.39 36.00 5.30
N PHE A 344 6.72 35.93 4.01
CA PHE A 344 5.79 35.56 2.95
C PHE A 344 5.31 34.11 3.08
N ILE A 345 6.23 33.15 3.22
CA ILE A 345 5.91 31.72 3.41
C ILE A 345 5.00 31.52 4.64
N LEU A 346 5.29 32.20 5.75
CA LEU A 346 4.47 32.08 6.96
C LEU A 346 3.06 32.65 6.75
N GLN A 347 2.92 33.76 6.01
CA GLN A 347 1.62 34.34 5.70
C GLN A 347 0.78 33.44 4.79
N GLU A 348 1.39 32.75 3.81
CA GLU A 348 0.70 31.74 2.99
C GLU A 348 0.12 30.62 3.86
N MET A 349 0.88 30.12 4.84
CA MET A 349 0.41 29.08 5.76
C MET A 349 -0.73 29.57 6.66
N LEU A 350 -0.63 30.79 7.18
CA LEU A 350 -1.68 31.40 8.00
C LEU A 350 -2.97 31.57 7.19
N LEU A 351 -2.86 31.98 5.93
CA LEU A 351 -4.01 32.14 5.05
C LEU A 351 -4.65 30.79 4.70
N PHE A 352 -3.85 29.76 4.46
CA PHE A 352 -4.36 28.40 4.29
C PHE A 352 -5.04 27.88 5.56
N ASN A 353 -4.50 28.20 6.74
CA ASN A 353 -5.13 27.88 8.03
C ASN A 353 -6.47 28.61 8.21
N ASP A 354 -6.60 29.84 7.71
CA ASP A 354 -7.87 30.57 7.69
C ASP A 354 -8.92 29.88 6.82
N PHE A 355 -8.54 29.39 5.63
CA PHE A 355 -9.40 28.58 4.78
C PHE A 355 -9.89 27.33 5.51
N LEU A 356 -8.99 26.55 6.12
CA LEU A 356 -9.36 25.34 6.86
C LEU A 356 -10.29 25.61 8.04
N LYS A 357 -10.03 26.67 8.82
CA LYS A 357 -10.93 27.07 9.91
C LYS A 357 -12.32 27.43 9.39
N ALA A 358 -12.40 28.19 8.29
CA ALA A 358 -13.67 28.61 7.70
C ALA A 358 -14.51 27.41 7.25
N VAL A 359 -13.91 26.51 6.47
CA VAL A 359 -14.60 25.29 5.99
C VAL A 359 -15.00 24.39 7.17
N THR A 360 -14.11 24.16 8.12
CA THR A 360 -14.36 23.29 9.28
C THR A 360 -15.50 23.82 10.15
N LYS A 361 -15.52 25.14 10.43
CA LYS A 361 -16.57 25.78 11.21
C LYS A 361 -17.93 25.69 10.50
N ASN A 362 -17.97 25.94 9.19
CA ASN A 362 -19.21 25.90 8.43
C ASN A 362 -19.79 24.48 8.35
N MET A 363 -18.96 23.49 8.03
CA MET A 363 -19.38 22.10 7.97
C MET A 363 -19.82 21.57 9.35
N ARG A 364 -19.18 22.02 10.45
CA ARG A 364 -19.65 21.74 11.82
C ARG A 364 -21.03 22.34 12.10
N ASN A 365 -21.25 23.60 11.72
CA ASN A 365 -22.55 24.25 11.88
C ASN A 365 -23.64 23.45 11.14
N ILE A 366 -23.38 23.03 9.90
CA ILE A 366 -24.27 22.16 9.11
C ILE A 366 -24.53 20.83 9.83
N ARG A 367 -23.47 20.16 10.34
CA ARG A 367 -23.59 18.89 11.07
C ARG A 367 -24.49 19.04 12.31
N SER A 368 -24.38 20.14 13.04
CA SER A 368 -25.16 20.40 14.26
C SER A 368 -26.60 20.82 13.98
N ARG A 369 -26.83 21.56 12.89
CA ARG A 369 -28.15 22.08 12.49
C ARG A 369 -29.05 20.98 11.91
N ILE A 370 -28.48 20.09 11.10
CA ILE A 370 -29.22 19.04 10.41
C ILE A 370 -28.97 17.70 11.09
N ASN A 371 -29.84 17.39 12.06
CA ASN A 371 -29.91 16.11 12.77
C ASN A 371 -31.23 15.41 12.43
N GLY A 372 -31.18 14.42 11.54
CA GLY A 372 -32.36 13.65 11.16
C GLY A 372 -32.00 12.36 10.43
N GLY A 373 -32.68 11.26 10.76
CA GLY A 373 -32.51 9.96 10.11
C GLY A 373 -33.18 9.84 8.74
N THR A 374 -33.96 10.86 8.32
CA THR A 374 -34.67 10.83 7.02
C THR A 374 -33.69 11.02 5.86
N LEU A 375 -34.01 10.43 4.71
CA LEU A 375 -33.17 10.52 3.52
C LEU A 375 -33.04 11.96 3.00
N VAL A 376 -34.12 12.75 3.10
CA VAL A 376 -34.11 14.18 2.74
C VAL A 376 -33.15 14.98 3.64
N ALA A 377 -33.15 14.74 4.95
CA ALA A 377 -32.21 15.39 5.86
C ALA A 377 -30.75 15.00 5.56
N GLN A 378 -30.50 13.73 5.23
CA GLN A 378 -29.17 13.27 4.81
C GLN A 378 -28.72 13.93 3.50
N ALA A 379 -29.60 14.01 2.50
CA ALA A 379 -29.33 14.66 1.21
C ALA A 379 -29.05 16.16 1.40
N THR A 380 -29.89 16.86 2.15
CA THR A 380 -29.75 18.30 2.47
C THR A 380 -28.44 18.57 3.18
N LYS A 381 -28.11 17.77 4.21
CA LYS A 381 -26.85 17.86 4.94
C LYS A 381 -25.64 17.75 4.01
N LYS A 382 -25.67 16.80 3.07
CA LYS A 382 -24.58 16.60 2.10
C LYS A 382 -24.52 17.71 1.05
N GLN A 383 -25.66 18.20 0.57
CA GLN A 383 -25.71 19.31 -0.37
C GLN A 383 -25.12 20.58 0.24
N GLU A 384 -25.55 20.96 1.45
CA GLU A 384 -25.03 22.13 2.16
C GLU A 384 -23.54 21.98 2.48
N THR A 385 -23.09 20.77 2.81
CA THR A 385 -21.67 20.48 3.05
C THR A 385 -20.83 20.74 1.80
N VAL A 386 -21.26 20.21 0.64
CA VAL A 386 -20.57 20.41 -0.64
C VAL A 386 -20.62 21.89 -1.04
N LEU A 387 -21.78 22.56 -0.94
CA LEU A 387 -21.90 24.00 -1.17
C LEU A 387 -20.90 24.80 -0.33
N SER A 388 -20.83 24.50 0.96
CA SER A 388 -19.92 25.20 1.87
C SER A 388 -18.45 25.04 1.47
N ILE A 389 -18.01 23.84 1.09
CA ILE A 389 -16.64 23.61 0.61
C ILE A 389 -16.35 24.46 -0.62
N LEU A 390 -17.26 24.44 -1.60
CA LEU A 390 -17.11 25.13 -2.87
C LEU A 390 -17.13 26.66 -2.75
N GLU A 391 -18.03 27.19 -1.90
CA GLU A 391 -18.11 28.63 -1.61
C GLU A 391 -16.85 29.12 -0.90
N ASN A 392 -16.32 28.35 0.06
CA ASN A 392 -15.07 28.72 0.72
C ASN A 392 -13.87 28.62 -0.24
N TYR A 393 -13.84 27.65 -1.15
CA TYR A 393 -12.82 27.63 -2.20
C TYR A 393 -12.87 28.91 -3.06
N ASP A 394 -14.05 29.32 -3.51
CA ASP A 394 -14.21 30.54 -4.33
C ASP A 394 -13.82 31.81 -3.55
N ASN A 395 -14.19 31.90 -2.27
CA ASN A 395 -13.82 33.01 -1.40
C ASN A 395 -12.31 33.14 -1.20
N PHE A 396 -11.57 32.03 -1.20
CA PHE A 396 -10.11 32.03 -1.03
C PHE A 396 -9.35 31.95 -2.38
N PHE A 397 -10.05 32.09 -3.51
CA PHE A 397 -9.48 31.85 -4.83
C PHE A 397 -8.45 32.91 -5.26
N VAL A 398 -8.63 34.17 -4.87
CA VAL A 398 -7.74 35.30 -5.21
C VAL A 398 -7.16 35.91 -3.94
N VAL A 399 -5.83 36.02 -3.90
CA VAL A 399 -5.11 36.66 -2.80
C VAL A 399 -4.19 37.74 -3.33
N GLU A 400 -4.02 38.85 -2.62
CA GLU A 400 -3.12 39.94 -3.01
C GLU A 400 -2.19 40.32 -1.85
N GLU A 401 -0.96 40.72 -2.17
CA GLU A 401 -0.07 41.30 -1.17
C GLU A 401 -0.40 42.78 -1.02
N ASP A 402 -0.83 43.18 0.17
CA ASP A 402 -0.95 44.58 0.54
C ASP A 402 0.46 45.14 0.76
N THR A 403 0.98 45.86 -0.24
CA THR A 403 2.34 46.42 -0.23
C THR A 403 2.55 47.47 0.86
N SER A 404 1.47 48.07 1.38
CA SER A 404 1.55 49.08 2.44
C SER A 404 1.75 48.48 3.83
N ILE A 405 1.25 47.27 4.06
CA ILE A 405 1.31 46.57 5.37
C ILE A 405 2.20 45.30 5.29
N GLY A 406 2.58 44.87 4.10
CA GLY A 406 3.32 43.63 3.85
C GLY A 406 2.55 42.39 4.32
N LYS A 407 1.22 42.38 4.11
CA LYS A 407 0.31 41.28 4.50
C LYS A 407 -0.44 40.76 3.29
N ILE A 408 -0.70 39.46 3.27
CA ILE A 408 -1.61 38.85 2.29
C ILE A 408 -3.05 39.11 2.73
N LYS A 409 -3.90 39.57 1.80
CA LYS A 409 -5.35 39.71 2.00
C LYS A 409 -6.11 38.96 0.92
N ILE A 410 -7.28 38.45 1.29
CA ILE A 410 -8.27 37.96 0.34
C ILE A 410 -8.89 39.19 -0.34
N VAL A 411 -9.06 39.13 -1.65
CA VAL A 411 -9.64 40.22 -2.42
C VAL A 411 -10.96 39.75 -3.03
N ASP A 412 -12.04 40.40 -2.64
CA ASP A 412 -13.32 40.25 -3.34
C ASP A 412 -13.18 40.89 -4.73
N GLU A 413 -13.55 40.16 -5.78
CA GLU A 413 -13.50 40.68 -7.15
C GLU A 413 -14.34 41.94 -7.33
N THR A 414 -15.38 42.12 -6.51
CA THR A 414 -16.24 43.31 -6.53
C THR A 414 -15.60 44.54 -5.89
N GLU A 415 -14.57 44.36 -5.05
CA GLU A 415 -13.86 45.43 -4.34
C GLU A 415 -12.56 45.87 -5.04
N ARG A 416 -12.24 45.30 -6.21
CA ARG A 416 -11.04 45.67 -6.99
C ARG A 416 -11.12 47.10 -7.52
N THR A 417 -10.36 47.99 -6.90
CA THR A 417 -10.07 49.36 -7.39
C THR A 417 -9.33 49.35 -8.73
N ASP A 418 -9.41 50.43 -9.51
CA ASP A 418 -8.72 50.55 -10.80
C ASP A 418 -7.19 50.39 -10.69
N GLU A 419 -6.58 50.70 -9.55
CA GLU A 419 -5.13 50.50 -9.29
C GLU A 419 -4.74 49.04 -9.00
N THR A 420 -5.70 48.21 -8.54
CA THR A 420 -5.51 46.77 -8.28
C THR A 420 -5.78 45.88 -9.52
N LYS A 421 -6.31 46.45 -10.60
CA LYS A 421 -6.59 45.74 -11.87
C LYS A 421 -5.33 45.40 -12.67
N ASP A 422 -4.17 45.95 -12.31
CA ASP A 422 -2.89 45.75 -13.00
C ASP A 422 -2.07 44.53 -12.50
N ILE A 423 -2.54 43.79 -11.47
CA ILE A 423 -1.84 42.60 -10.98
C ILE A 423 -2.08 41.44 -11.95
N ASN A 424 -1.04 41.05 -12.69
CA ASN A 424 -1.01 39.87 -13.56
C ASN A 424 -1.42 38.60 -12.76
N PRO A 425 -2.57 37.95 -13.06
CA PRO A 425 -3.06 36.78 -12.31
C PRO A 425 -2.15 35.56 -12.36
N LEU A 426 -1.37 35.38 -13.42
CA LEU A 426 -0.39 34.31 -13.54
C LEU A 426 0.82 34.58 -12.64
N ASP A 427 1.28 35.81 -12.54
CA ASP A 427 2.36 36.19 -11.62
C ASP A 427 1.91 36.12 -10.17
N ASN A 428 0.64 36.45 -9.90
CA ASN A 428 0.01 36.19 -8.63
C ASN A 428 0.01 34.68 -8.30
N TYR A 429 -0.37 33.83 -9.26
CA TYR A 429 -0.32 32.37 -9.10
C TYR A 429 1.10 31.86 -8.83
N LYS A 430 2.10 32.32 -9.60
CA LYS A 430 3.52 31.96 -9.38
C LYS A 430 3.98 32.38 -7.99
N LYS A 431 3.57 33.58 -7.55
CA LYS A 431 3.94 34.16 -6.27
C LYS A 431 3.33 33.40 -5.10
N PHE A 432 2.05 33.02 -5.18
CA PHE A 432 1.32 32.30 -4.13
C PHE A 432 1.11 30.81 -4.43
N LYS A 433 2.04 30.21 -5.18
CA LYS A 433 1.86 28.86 -5.74
C LYS A 433 1.62 27.83 -4.63
N HIS A 434 2.37 27.90 -3.53
CA HIS A 434 2.24 26.93 -2.45
C HIS A 434 0.87 27.05 -1.78
N PHE A 435 0.39 28.26 -1.52
CA PHE A 435 -0.97 28.47 -1.03
C PHE A 435 -2.01 27.87 -1.99
N TYR A 436 -1.93 28.18 -3.29
CA TYR A 436 -2.90 27.70 -4.28
C TYR A 436 -2.86 26.19 -4.49
N ASP A 437 -1.68 25.58 -4.56
CA ASP A 437 -1.55 24.12 -4.63
C ASP A 437 -2.28 23.44 -3.47
N ASN A 438 -2.09 23.94 -2.23
CA ASN A 438 -2.73 23.38 -1.05
C ASN A 438 -4.22 23.65 -0.99
N LEU A 439 -4.66 24.84 -1.43
CA LEU A 439 -6.08 25.19 -1.50
C LEU A 439 -6.79 24.27 -2.49
N ASP A 440 -6.30 24.18 -3.73
CA ASP A 440 -6.88 23.36 -4.80
C ASP A 440 -6.91 21.88 -4.38
N PHE A 441 -5.79 21.39 -3.88
CA PHE A 441 -5.64 20.03 -3.39
C PHE A 441 -6.59 19.73 -2.24
N THR A 442 -6.58 20.53 -1.18
CA THR A 442 -7.37 20.28 0.04
C THR A 442 -8.87 20.41 -0.22
N SER A 443 -9.26 21.35 -1.07
CA SER A 443 -10.65 21.49 -1.50
C SER A 443 -11.11 20.28 -2.30
N ALA A 444 -10.25 19.72 -3.16
CA ALA A 444 -10.56 18.48 -3.86
C ALA A 444 -10.82 17.33 -2.86
N LEU A 445 -10.05 17.24 -1.76
CA LEU A 445 -10.26 16.23 -0.71
C LEU A 445 -11.65 16.33 -0.11
N LEU A 446 -11.94 17.51 0.44
CA LEU A 446 -13.17 17.76 1.16
C LEU A 446 -14.36 17.57 0.22
N PHE A 447 -14.21 17.98 -1.04
CA PHE A 447 -15.20 17.79 -2.09
C PHE A 447 -15.47 16.31 -2.37
N PHE A 448 -14.45 15.53 -2.73
CA PHE A 448 -14.62 14.11 -3.09
C PHE A 448 -15.07 13.24 -1.91
N ASP A 449 -14.68 13.60 -0.69
CA ASP A 449 -15.16 12.98 0.55
C ASP A 449 -16.68 13.11 0.71
N ASN A 450 -17.28 14.16 0.15
CA ASN A 450 -18.70 14.46 0.31
C ASN A 450 -19.53 14.25 -0.96
N ILE A 451 -18.95 14.37 -2.16
CA ILE A 451 -19.68 14.32 -3.43
C ILE A 451 -20.26 12.94 -3.71
N PHE A 452 -19.56 11.87 -3.34
CA PHE A 452 -20.06 10.50 -3.50
C PHE A 452 -21.36 10.30 -2.73
N PHE A 453 -21.40 10.76 -1.47
CA PHE A 453 -22.61 10.68 -0.66
C PHE A 453 -23.70 11.60 -1.17
N LEU A 454 -23.36 12.79 -1.67
CA LEU A 454 -24.32 13.69 -2.28
C LEU A 454 -24.97 13.03 -3.51
N LYS A 455 -24.18 12.52 -4.45
CA LYS A 455 -24.64 11.80 -5.65
C LYS A 455 -25.47 10.56 -5.30
N SER A 456 -25.17 9.92 -4.17
CA SER A 456 -25.94 8.77 -3.68
C SER A 456 -27.33 9.10 -3.19
N ARG A 457 -27.55 10.36 -2.81
CA ARG A 457 -28.77 10.83 -2.17
C ARG A 457 -29.53 11.84 -3.00
N LEU A 458 -28.90 12.57 -3.91
CA LEU A 458 -29.49 13.67 -4.67
C LEU A 458 -29.28 13.49 -6.17
N SER A 459 -30.39 13.31 -6.89
CA SER A 459 -30.43 13.35 -8.35
C SER A 459 -30.45 14.80 -8.83
N LEU A 460 -29.57 15.15 -9.76
CA LEU A 460 -29.66 16.42 -10.48
C LEU A 460 -30.34 16.22 -11.84
N GLU A 461 -30.87 17.29 -12.43
CA GLU A 461 -31.51 17.27 -13.75
C GLU A 461 -30.57 16.76 -14.86
N LYS A 462 -29.27 17.07 -14.75
CA LYS A 462 -28.24 16.63 -15.70
C LYS A 462 -27.11 15.93 -14.97
N ILE A 463 -26.99 14.61 -15.16
CA ILE A 463 -25.92 13.78 -14.57
C ILE A 463 -24.52 14.31 -14.92
N SER A 464 -24.35 14.91 -16.10
CA SER A 464 -23.09 15.51 -16.54
C SER A 464 -22.56 16.59 -15.60
N GLN A 465 -23.41 17.26 -14.82
CA GLN A 465 -23.00 18.32 -13.89
C GLN A 465 -22.08 17.82 -12.79
N TYR A 466 -22.31 16.60 -12.26
CA TYR A 466 -21.38 15.97 -11.32
C TYR A 466 -20.05 15.64 -12.01
N SER A 467 -20.12 15.05 -13.21
CA SER A 467 -18.93 14.67 -13.97
C SER A 467 -18.03 15.87 -14.32
N ASP A 468 -18.64 17.01 -14.68
CA ASP A 468 -17.92 18.23 -15.04
C ASP A 468 -17.08 18.77 -13.87
N ILE A 469 -17.65 18.85 -12.66
CA ILE A 469 -16.94 19.35 -11.48
C ILE A 469 -15.88 18.35 -10.98
N GLU A 470 -16.18 17.06 -10.98
CA GLU A 470 -15.24 16.00 -10.61
C GLU A 470 -14.02 16.01 -11.56
N SER A 471 -14.27 16.16 -12.86
CA SER A 471 -13.22 16.25 -13.87
C SER A 471 -12.38 17.52 -13.74
N ALA A 472 -13.00 18.66 -13.44
CA ALA A 472 -12.29 19.93 -13.27
C ALA A 472 -11.32 19.90 -12.08
N PHE A 473 -11.77 19.37 -10.93
CA PHE A 473 -10.88 19.19 -9.77
C PHE A 473 -9.72 18.27 -10.10
N PHE A 474 -10.00 17.15 -10.78
CA PHE A 474 -8.97 16.20 -11.17
C PHE A 474 -7.94 16.81 -12.11
N LEU A 475 -8.37 17.56 -13.13
CA LEU A 475 -7.48 18.20 -14.11
C LEU A 475 -6.61 19.31 -13.50
N SER A 476 -7.16 20.12 -12.60
CA SER A 476 -6.39 21.12 -11.85
C SER A 476 -5.25 20.45 -11.06
N VAL A 477 -5.55 19.38 -10.31
CA VAL A 477 -4.54 18.63 -9.55
C VAL A 477 -3.53 17.93 -10.47
N LEU A 478 -4.00 17.29 -11.54
CA LEU A 478 -3.17 16.55 -12.48
C LEU A 478 -2.21 17.45 -13.26
N SER A 479 -2.69 18.60 -13.73
CA SER A 479 -1.87 19.59 -14.44
C SER A 479 -0.74 20.11 -13.54
N ASN A 480 -1.05 20.42 -12.27
CA ASN A 480 -0.04 20.80 -11.30
C ASN A 480 1.05 19.73 -11.16
N LYS A 481 0.69 18.44 -11.13
CA LYS A 481 1.68 17.37 -11.06
C LYS A 481 2.61 17.33 -12.28
N TYR A 482 2.05 17.26 -13.49
CA TYR A 482 2.84 16.99 -14.70
C TYR A 482 3.73 18.16 -15.10
N PHE A 483 3.27 19.37 -14.82
CA PHE A 483 3.96 20.58 -15.21
C PHE A 483 4.83 21.10 -14.05
N THR A 484 4.39 21.06 -12.78
CA THR A 484 5.14 21.70 -11.68
C THR A 484 5.98 20.75 -10.82
N THR A 485 5.50 19.53 -10.48
CA THR A 485 6.18 18.63 -9.51
C THR A 485 7.40 17.91 -10.12
N ASN A 486 7.39 17.60 -11.42
CA ASN A 486 8.49 16.90 -12.10
C ASN A 486 9.76 17.75 -12.29
N VAL A 487 9.71 19.06 -12.06
CA VAL A 487 10.88 19.96 -12.13
C VAL A 487 11.84 19.71 -10.96
N LYS A 488 11.33 19.41 -9.75
CA LYS A 488 12.13 19.05 -8.55
C LYS A 488 12.85 17.70 -8.67
N ASN A 489 12.26 16.72 -9.35
CA ASN A 489 12.90 15.40 -9.56
C ASN A 489 13.96 15.40 -10.68
N ARG A 490 13.85 16.29 -11.67
CA ARG A 490 14.87 16.47 -12.72
C ARG A 490 16.17 17.07 -12.18
N THR A 491 16.10 17.94 -11.15
CA THR A 491 17.29 18.51 -10.50
C THR A 491 17.98 17.53 -9.54
N SER A 492 17.23 16.63 -8.88
CA SER A 492 17.81 15.62 -7.96
C SER A 492 18.53 14.47 -8.68
N LEU A 493 18.04 14.05 -9.84
CA LEU A 493 18.71 13.05 -10.69
C LEU A 493 19.97 13.61 -11.38
N ARG A 494 19.99 14.88 -11.80
CA ARG A 494 21.22 15.55 -12.29
C ARG A 494 22.22 15.87 -11.17
N GLY A 495 21.75 16.19 -9.96
CA GLY A 495 22.60 16.50 -8.81
C GLY A 495 23.55 15.37 -8.39
N ARG A 496 23.22 14.10 -8.69
CA ARG A 496 24.13 12.98 -8.42
C ARG A 496 25.27 12.85 -9.45
N GLN A 497 25.07 13.23 -10.71
CA GLN A 497 26.12 13.22 -11.74
C GLN A 497 26.92 14.54 -11.81
N ASP A 498 26.31 15.69 -11.47
CA ASP A 498 26.97 17.01 -11.54
C ASP A 498 27.72 17.42 -10.25
N SER A 499 27.65 16.61 -9.19
CA SER A 499 28.40 16.84 -7.94
C SER A 499 29.93 16.82 -8.11
N LEU A 500 30.43 16.41 -9.28
CA LEU A 500 31.84 16.47 -9.65
C LEU A 500 32.24 17.73 -10.45
N ARG A 501 31.32 18.61 -10.87
CA ARG A 501 31.69 19.64 -11.86
C ARG A 501 31.42 21.11 -11.60
N ARG A 502 30.68 21.58 -10.57
CA ARG A 502 30.56 23.04 -10.37
C ARG A 502 30.61 23.49 -8.92
N LYS A 503 31.77 24.09 -8.61
CA LYS A 503 32.06 24.91 -7.42
C LYS A 503 32.23 26.36 -7.86
N VAL A 504 31.27 26.93 -8.59
CA VAL A 504 31.24 28.36 -8.94
C VAL A 504 29.79 28.82 -8.99
N ASN A 505 29.47 29.83 -8.17
CA ASN A 505 28.21 30.59 -8.06
C ASN A 505 26.97 29.85 -7.54
N LYS A 506 26.79 29.88 -6.21
CA LYS A 506 25.56 29.45 -5.51
C LYS A 506 24.51 30.55 -5.32
N ASP A 507 24.84 31.81 -5.58
CA ASP A 507 23.95 32.94 -5.22
C ASP A 507 23.07 33.46 -6.37
N LYS A 508 22.94 32.70 -7.47
CA LYS A 508 21.99 33.00 -8.57
C LYS A 508 21.09 31.82 -8.98
N LEU A 509 21.14 30.69 -8.27
CA LEU A 509 20.58 29.42 -8.77
C LEU A 509 19.09 29.16 -8.47
N TRP A 510 18.36 30.15 -7.92
CA TRP A 510 16.93 30.01 -7.60
C TRP A 510 15.99 30.69 -8.61
N LEU A 511 16.52 31.32 -9.67
CA LEU A 511 15.72 32.00 -10.68
C LEU A 511 16.03 31.64 -12.14
N GLU A 512 17.01 30.77 -12.44
CA GLU A 512 17.35 30.48 -13.84
C GLU A 512 17.51 29.00 -14.14
N GLY A 513 16.40 28.46 -14.63
CA GLY A 513 16.30 27.30 -15.48
C GLY A 513 14.93 27.34 -16.15
N ASN A 514 14.74 28.35 -17.03
CA ASN A 514 13.59 28.58 -17.93
C ASN A 514 12.69 27.33 -18.06
N SER A 515 11.46 27.34 -17.57
CA SER A 515 10.46 28.26 -18.09
C SER A 515 9.38 28.68 -17.08
N SER A 516 9.27 29.99 -16.88
CA SER A 516 8.11 30.67 -16.29
C SER A 516 6.77 30.25 -16.92
N ASN A 517 6.82 29.69 -18.14
CA ASN A 517 5.68 29.29 -18.96
C ASN A 517 5.02 27.99 -18.51
N ILE A 518 5.75 27.12 -17.79
CA ILE A 518 5.22 25.83 -17.32
C ILE A 518 4.03 26.00 -16.37
N TYR A 519 3.95 27.13 -15.65
CA TYR A 519 2.86 27.43 -14.72
C TYR A 519 1.56 27.89 -15.39
N VAL A 520 1.60 28.24 -16.69
CA VAL A 520 0.43 28.69 -17.46
C VAL A 520 -0.65 27.60 -17.49
N VAL A 521 -0.25 26.36 -17.76
CA VAL A 521 -1.16 25.22 -17.88
C VAL A 521 -1.90 24.93 -16.55
N PRO A 522 -1.20 24.75 -15.42
CA PRO A 522 -1.87 24.60 -14.13
C PRO A 522 -2.78 25.78 -13.75
N TRP A 523 -2.33 27.01 -14.02
CA TRP A 523 -3.13 28.21 -13.76
C TRP A 523 -4.43 28.22 -14.58
N LEU A 524 -4.38 27.85 -15.87
CA LEU A 524 -5.57 27.76 -16.73
C LEU A 524 -6.57 26.71 -16.26
N GLU A 525 -6.09 25.51 -15.90
CA GLU A 525 -6.98 24.46 -15.38
C GLU A 525 -7.57 24.86 -14.01
N ARG A 526 -6.80 25.57 -13.15
CA ARG A 526 -7.29 26.16 -11.90
C ARG A 526 -8.37 27.21 -12.15
N PHE A 527 -8.19 28.09 -13.13
CA PHE A 527 -9.19 29.07 -13.51
C PHE A 527 -10.46 28.40 -14.03
N GLN A 528 -10.31 27.40 -14.89
CA GLN A 528 -11.43 26.61 -15.40
C GLN A 528 -12.17 25.86 -14.29
N LEU A 529 -11.45 25.34 -13.28
CA LEU A 529 -12.04 24.74 -12.09
C LEU A 529 -12.98 25.72 -11.38
N ARG A 530 -12.54 26.95 -11.15
CA ARG A 530 -13.38 27.97 -10.51
C ARG A 530 -14.66 28.27 -11.28
N GLU A 531 -14.58 28.38 -12.61
CA GLU A 531 -15.77 28.61 -13.46
C GLU A 531 -16.75 27.44 -13.43
N VAL A 532 -16.25 26.20 -13.32
CA VAL A 532 -17.10 25.02 -13.11
C VAL A 532 -17.71 25.03 -11.70
N ILE A 533 -16.94 25.43 -10.69
CA ILE A 533 -17.41 25.57 -9.31
C ILE A 533 -18.56 26.56 -9.20
N LYS A 534 -18.42 27.78 -9.74
CA LYS A 534 -19.48 28.81 -9.71
C LYS A 534 -20.77 28.29 -10.33
N ARG A 535 -20.68 27.68 -11.51
CA ARG A 535 -21.84 27.06 -12.16
C ARG A 535 -22.45 25.92 -11.34
N PHE A 536 -21.64 25.09 -10.71
CA PHE A 536 -22.13 23.97 -9.91
C PHE A 536 -22.76 24.45 -8.58
N ILE A 537 -22.24 25.51 -7.96
CA ILE A 537 -22.89 26.20 -6.83
C ILE A 537 -24.29 26.67 -7.23
N ASP A 538 -24.43 27.33 -8.38
CA ASP A 538 -25.75 27.79 -8.88
C ASP A 538 -26.70 26.64 -9.18
N VAL A 539 -26.19 25.50 -9.64
CA VAL A 539 -26.98 24.28 -9.84
C VAL A 539 -27.45 23.77 -8.48
N LEU A 540 -26.56 23.59 -7.51
CA LEU A 540 -26.92 23.10 -6.19
C LEU A 540 -27.92 24.03 -5.47
N ARG A 541 -27.79 25.35 -5.61
CA ARG A 541 -28.74 26.32 -5.00
C ARG A 541 -30.13 26.29 -5.63
N ARG A 542 -30.22 26.04 -6.95
CA ARG A 542 -31.51 25.95 -7.66
C ARG A 542 -32.25 24.64 -7.44
N ASN A 543 -31.53 23.56 -7.13
CA ASN A 543 -32.11 22.26 -6.88
C ASN A 543 -32.56 22.12 -5.42
N GLU A 544 -33.83 22.39 -5.14
CA GLU A 544 -34.42 22.10 -3.83
C GLU A 544 -34.40 20.59 -3.53
N VAL A 545 -34.01 20.21 -2.32
CA VAL A 545 -33.99 18.80 -1.90
C VAL A 545 -35.40 18.40 -1.50
N GLY A 546 -36.02 17.55 -2.31
CA GLY A 546 -37.36 17.00 -2.07
C GLY A 546 -37.38 15.48 -2.19
N LEU A 547 -38.48 14.85 -1.78
CA LEU A 547 -38.65 13.40 -1.94
C LEU A 547 -38.54 12.94 -3.41
N TRP A 548 -38.84 13.83 -4.36
CA TRP A 548 -38.84 13.54 -5.81
C TRP A 548 -37.44 13.44 -6.43
N ASN A 549 -36.41 14.01 -5.81
CA ASN A 549 -35.02 13.91 -6.26
C ASN A 549 -34.09 13.19 -5.26
N VAL A 550 -34.64 12.71 -4.15
CA VAL A 550 -33.90 11.94 -3.15
C VAL A 550 -33.97 10.44 -3.44
N ARG A 551 -32.84 9.75 -3.32
CA ARG A 551 -32.72 8.32 -3.64
C ARG A 551 -32.46 7.47 -2.41
N ASP A 552 -33.15 6.32 -2.35
CA ASP A 552 -33.00 5.32 -1.29
C ASP A 552 -31.69 4.55 -1.41
N HIS A 553 -31.24 4.30 -2.65
CA HIS A 553 -30.05 3.50 -2.97
C HIS A 553 -29.23 4.11 -4.12
N LEU A 554 -27.94 3.79 -4.13
CA LEU A 554 -27.01 4.16 -5.21
C LEU A 554 -27.35 3.38 -6.50
N PRO A 555 -27.72 4.03 -7.62
CA PRO A 555 -27.80 3.31 -8.88
C PRO A 555 -26.40 2.88 -9.31
N HIS A 556 -26.25 1.59 -9.59
CA HIS A 556 -24.96 0.94 -9.91
C HIS A 556 -24.28 1.52 -11.15
N CYS A 557 -25.04 2.18 -12.03
CA CYS A 557 -24.59 2.77 -13.30
C CYS A 557 -24.07 4.21 -13.19
N GLU A 558 -24.50 5.04 -12.24
CA GLU A 558 -24.11 6.46 -12.25
C GLU A 558 -22.72 6.73 -11.64
N VAL A 559 -22.21 5.78 -10.84
CA VAL A 559 -20.80 5.77 -10.46
C VAL A 559 -19.90 5.61 -11.69
N THR A 560 -20.45 5.15 -12.83
CA THR A 560 -19.68 4.67 -14.00
C THR A 560 -19.07 5.72 -14.94
N GLU A 561 -19.49 6.98 -14.88
CA GLU A 561 -19.30 7.91 -16.01
C GLU A 561 -18.21 9.01 -15.84
N ILE A 562 -17.63 9.17 -14.66
CA ILE A 562 -16.83 10.37 -14.25
C ILE A 562 -15.66 10.72 -15.19
N LEU A 563 -15.01 9.71 -15.79
CA LEU A 563 -13.86 9.90 -16.68
C LEU A 563 -14.06 9.22 -18.04
N VAL A 564 -15.30 8.85 -18.39
CA VAL A 564 -15.59 8.29 -19.72
C VAL A 564 -15.25 9.32 -20.81
N SER A 565 -15.35 10.61 -20.50
CA SER A 565 -14.97 11.74 -21.35
C SER A 565 -13.46 11.97 -21.47
N PHE A 566 -12.62 11.35 -20.62
CA PHE A 566 -11.18 11.57 -20.57
C PHE A 566 -10.39 10.24 -20.59
N PRO A 567 -10.34 9.56 -21.75
CA PRO A 567 -9.65 8.27 -21.88
C PRO A 567 -8.16 8.35 -21.53
N GLU A 568 -7.50 9.49 -21.75
CA GLU A 568 -6.10 9.73 -21.38
C GLU A 568 -5.87 9.60 -19.88
N ILE A 569 -6.77 10.15 -19.07
CA ILE A 569 -6.67 10.10 -17.62
C ILE A 569 -6.87 8.66 -17.14
N LYS A 570 -7.88 7.98 -17.69
CA LYS A 570 -8.17 6.58 -17.36
C LYS A 570 -6.99 5.66 -17.68
N ASP A 571 -6.36 5.85 -18.83
CA ASP A 571 -5.18 5.10 -19.27
C ASP A 571 -3.98 5.34 -18.34
N GLU A 572 -3.76 6.58 -17.88
CA GLU A 572 -2.67 6.90 -16.94
C GLU A 572 -2.84 6.18 -15.58
N LEU A 573 -4.07 6.10 -15.08
CA LEU A 573 -4.38 5.41 -13.82
C LEU A 573 -4.14 3.89 -13.93
N LEU A 574 -4.45 3.31 -15.09
CA LEU A 574 -4.17 1.90 -15.38
C LEU A 574 -2.66 1.64 -15.42
N ILE A 575 -1.89 2.52 -16.08
CA ILE A 575 -0.43 2.46 -16.14
C ILE A 575 0.19 2.52 -14.77
N ALA A 576 -0.25 3.47 -13.97
CA ALA A 576 0.17 3.68 -12.61
C ALA A 576 0.04 2.40 -11.76
N ARG A 577 -1.14 1.77 -11.77
CA ARG A 577 -1.39 0.50 -11.08
C ARG A 577 -0.49 -0.61 -11.60
N LEU A 578 -0.32 -0.72 -12.91
CA LEU A 578 0.55 -1.72 -13.51
C LEU A 578 2.01 -1.52 -13.07
N LYS A 579 2.53 -0.30 -13.16
CA LYS A 579 3.88 0.08 -12.72
C LYS A 579 4.11 -0.27 -11.25
N HIS A 580 3.14 -0.01 -10.37
CA HIS A 580 3.21 -0.34 -8.94
C HIS A 580 3.47 -1.83 -8.70
N TYR A 581 2.59 -2.68 -9.24
CA TYR A 581 2.67 -4.12 -9.01
C TYR A 581 3.86 -4.76 -9.71
N VAL A 582 4.20 -4.32 -10.92
CA VAL A 582 5.39 -4.78 -11.64
C VAL A 582 6.66 -4.39 -10.87
N LYS A 583 6.79 -3.12 -10.43
CA LYS A 583 7.93 -2.68 -9.63
C LYS A 583 8.05 -3.47 -8.33
N THR A 584 6.92 -3.67 -7.63
CA THR A 584 6.88 -4.45 -6.38
C THR A 584 7.36 -5.88 -6.61
N ALA A 585 6.86 -6.53 -7.68
CA ALA A 585 7.30 -7.86 -8.10
C ALA A 585 8.77 -7.92 -8.51
N LEU A 586 9.36 -6.86 -9.08
CA LEU A 586 10.78 -6.84 -9.46
C LEU A 586 11.71 -6.53 -8.28
N CYS A 587 11.23 -5.87 -7.23
CA CYS A 587 12.02 -5.52 -6.06
C CYS A 587 12.00 -6.59 -4.95
N ILE A 588 11.10 -7.57 -5.02
CA ILE A 588 10.98 -8.60 -3.99
C ILE A 588 12.04 -9.70 -4.14
N LYS A 589 12.53 -10.21 -3.01
CA LYS A 589 13.46 -11.35 -2.97
C LYS A 589 12.65 -12.66 -2.84
N MET A 590 12.96 -13.65 -3.68
CA MET A 590 12.31 -14.98 -3.61
C MET A 590 12.88 -15.83 -2.48
N ASP A 591 12.42 -15.60 -1.25
CA ASP A 591 12.84 -16.40 -0.09
C ASP A 591 11.68 -16.94 0.76
N ASN A 592 10.44 -16.62 0.42
CA ASN A 592 9.26 -17.07 1.16
C ASN A 592 8.00 -17.05 0.28
N VAL A 593 6.89 -17.58 0.81
CA VAL A 593 5.59 -17.66 0.11
C VAL A 593 4.94 -16.29 -0.10
N GLN A 594 5.22 -15.30 0.75
CA GLN A 594 4.78 -13.91 0.54
C GLN A 594 5.25 -13.40 -0.83
N SER A 595 6.51 -13.68 -1.17
CA SER A 595 7.12 -13.28 -2.44
C SER A 595 6.41 -13.88 -3.64
N VAL A 596 5.92 -15.11 -3.51
CA VAL A 596 5.12 -15.78 -4.53
C VAL A 596 3.78 -15.06 -4.74
N PHE A 597 3.07 -14.71 -3.66
CA PHE A 597 1.80 -13.99 -3.76
C PHE A 597 1.93 -12.63 -4.46
N VAL A 598 3.05 -11.94 -4.28
CA VAL A 598 3.35 -10.69 -4.99
C VAL A 598 3.50 -10.92 -6.50
N ILE A 599 4.18 -11.98 -6.91
CA ILE A 599 4.35 -12.33 -8.33
C ILE A 599 3.02 -12.71 -8.97
N GLU A 600 2.22 -13.52 -8.30
CA GLU A 600 0.87 -13.86 -8.76
C GLU A 600 0.02 -12.61 -8.94
N ARG A 601 0.08 -11.67 -7.98
CA ARG A 601 -0.65 -10.40 -8.09
C ARG A 601 -0.21 -9.61 -9.31
N ALA A 602 1.10 -9.49 -9.53
CA ALA A 602 1.62 -8.79 -10.70
C ALA A 602 1.16 -9.44 -12.01
N LEU A 603 1.15 -10.78 -12.10
CA LEU A 603 0.65 -11.50 -13.28
C LEU A 603 -0.85 -11.27 -13.52
N GLN A 604 -1.66 -11.27 -12.47
CA GLN A 604 -3.08 -10.91 -12.56
C GLN A 604 -3.25 -9.48 -13.11
N VAL A 605 -2.52 -8.51 -12.55
CA VAL A 605 -2.62 -7.10 -12.97
C VAL A 605 -2.13 -6.93 -14.41
N ILE A 606 -1.02 -7.56 -14.81
CA ILE A 606 -0.56 -7.56 -16.20
C ILE A 606 -1.65 -8.12 -17.13
N GLY A 607 -2.23 -9.27 -16.78
CA GLY A 607 -3.29 -9.90 -17.57
C GLY A 607 -4.56 -9.06 -17.67
N GLU A 608 -4.90 -8.31 -16.63
CA GLU A 608 -5.98 -7.33 -16.63
C GLU A 608 -5.67 -6.16 -17.57
N SER A 609 -4.46 -5.62 -17.50
CA SER A 609 -4.03 -4.47 -18.30
C SER A 609 -3.96 -4.75 -19.81
N ILE A 610 -3.76 -6.01 -20.22
CA ILE A 610 -3.70 -6.42 -21.65
C ILE A 610 -5.02 -7.03 -22.18
N LYS A 611 -6.09 -7.00 -21.38
CA LYS A 611 -7.42 -7.50 -21.78
C LYS A 611 -8.12 -6.47 -22.68
N THR A 612 -8.45 -6.86 -23.92
CA THR A 612 -9.00 -5.98 -24.97
C THR A 612 -10.46 -6.30 -25.31
N GLU A 613 -11.19 -6.97 -24.42
CA GLU A 613 -12.58 -7.42 -24.66
C GLU A 613 -13.64 -6.32 -24.40
N ASP A 614 -13.28 -5.22 -23.74
CA ASP A 614 -14.19 -4.10 -23.50
C ASP A 614 -14.29 -3.22 -24.76
N LYS A 615 -15.51 -3.06 -25.30
CA LYS A 615 -15.81 -2.19 -26.47
C LYS A 615 -15.53 -0.70 -26.27
N ILE A 616 -15.15 -0.29 -25.05
CA ILE A 616 -14.89 1.11 -24.70
C ILE A 616 -13.41 1.39 -25.02
N ALA A 617 -13.17 2.32 -25.95
CA ALA A 617 -11.88 2.76 -26.48
C ALA A 617 -10.77 2.95 -25.39
N ARG A 618 -10.03 1.89 -25.06
CA ARG A 618 -8.86 1.95 -24.17
C ARG A 618 -7.58 1.75 -24.99
N SER A 619 -7.13 2.82 -25.64
CA SER A 619 -5.89 2.91 -26.44
C SER A 619 -4.70 2.22 -25.80
N TYR A 620 -4.51 2.41 -24.49
CA TYR A 620 -3.38 1.83 -23.78
C TYR A 620 -3.40 0.29 -23.67
N CYS A 621 -4.55 -0.32 -23.36
CA CYS A 621 -4.65 -1.78 -23.22
C CYS A 621 -4.30 -2.50 -24.52
N HIS A 622 -4.71 -1.91 -25.66
CA HIS A 622 -4.35 -2.42 -26.98
C HIS A 622 -2.85 -2.27 -27.25
N LEU A 623 -2.24 -1.14 -26.88
CA LEU A 623 -0.80 -0.91 -27.06
C LEU A 623 0.06 -1.84 -26.19
N LEU A 624 -0.30 -2.06 -24.93
CA LEU A 624 0.38 -3.06 -24.10
C LEU A 624 0.19 -4.47 -24.62
N SER A 625 -1.01 -4.79 -25.10
CA SER A 625 -1.21 -6.10 -25.69
C SER A 625 -0.33 -6.26 -26.92
N ALA A 626 -0.26 -5.25 -27.78
CA ALA A 626 0.55 -5.23 -28.98
C ALA A 626 2.06 -5.26 -28.69
N SER A 627 2.51 -4.72 -27.57
CA SER A 627 3.91 -4.81 -27.17
C SER A 627 4.34 -6.23 -26.76
N LEU A 628 3.45 -7.22 -26.80
CA LEU A 628 3.79 -8.61 -26.53
C LEU A 628 3.48 -9.50 -27.74
N PRO A 629 4.26 -10.57 -27.98
CA PRO A 629 3.90 -11.61 -28.93
C PRO A 629 2.48 -12.14 -28.64
N SER A 630 1.74 -12.51 -29.69
CA SER A 630 0.34 -12.96 -29.57
C SER A 630 0.20 -14.17 -28.62
N THR A 631 1.14 -15.11 -28.70
CA THR A 631 1.25 -16.30 -27.85
C THR A 631 1.46 -15.93 -26.38
N THR A 632 2.36 -14.99 -26.11
CA THR A 632 2.66 -14.44 -24.77
C THR A 632 1.45 -13.73 -24.17
N ALA A 633 0.85 -12.79 -24.92
CA ALA A 633 -0.33 -12.07 -24.49
C ALA A 633 -1.50 -13.02 -24.18
N ASN A 634 -1.75 -14.01 -25.05
CA ASN A 634 -2.80 -15.00 -24.84
C ASN A 634 -2.53 -15.90 -23.63
N THR A 635 -1.28 -16.31 -23.42
CA THR A 635 -0.90 -17.10 -22.25
C THR A 635 -1.16 -16.34 -20.95
N ILE A 636 -0.76 -15.07 -20.87
CA ILE A 636 -0.97 -14.24 -19.67
C ILE A 636 -2.47 -13.98 -19.44
N ARG A 637 -3.26 -13.68 -20.48
CA ARG A 637 -4.73 -13.51 -20.35
C ARG A 637 -5.41 -14.76 -19.82
N GLN A 638 -5.06 -15.92 -20.37
CA GLN A 638 -5.58 -17.21 -19.90
C GLN A 638 -5.20 -17.44 -18.44
N LEU A 639 -3.94 -17.20 -18.07
CA LEU A 639 -3.49 -17.33 -16.69
C LEU A 639 -4.26 -16.41 -15.74
N ARG A 640 -4.45 -15.15 -16.11
CA ARG A 640 -5.26 -14.21 -15.32
C ARG A 640 -6.68 -14.71 -15.12
N ASN A 641 -7.32 -15.24 -16.17
CA ASN A 641 -8.69 -15.76 -16.07
C ASN A 641 -8.79 -16.98 -15.15
N ILE A 642 -7.80 -17.87 -15.19
CA ILE A 642 -7.68 -19.03 -14.28
C ILE A 642 -7.50 -18.55 -12.85
N LEU A 643 -6.49 -17.70 -12.60
CA LEU A 643 -6.25 -17.14 -11.27
C LEU A 643 -7.48 -16.38 -10.74
N SER A 644 -8.30 -15.83 -11.62
CA SER A 644 -9.53 -15.11 -11.27
C SER A 644 -10.76 -15.95 -11.01
N ASN A 645 -10.77 -17.20 -11.45
CA ASN A 645 -11.94 -18.08 -11.34
C ASN A 645 -11.46 -19.51 -11.05
N LEU A 646 -10.62 -19.66 -10.04
CA LEU A 646 -10.08 -20.96 -9.65
C LEU A 646 -11.24 -21.89 -9.29
N ASP A 647 -11.30 -23.04 -9.96
CA ASP A 647 -12.08 -24.16 -9.45
C ASP A 647 -11.35 -24.86 -8.29
N GLU A 648 -11.99 -25.88 -7.70
CA GLU A 648 -11.43 -26.61 -6.56
C GLU A 648 -10.11 -27.32 -6.93
N GLN A 649 -10.01 -27.84 -8.15
CA GLN A 649 -8.82 -28.55 -8.63
C GLN A 649 -7.67 -27.58 -8.90
N GLU A 650 -7.95 -26.47 -9.59
CA GLU A 650 -7.01 -25.40 -9.89
C GLU A 650 -6.49 -24.73 -8.61
N SER A 651 -7.31 -24.64 -7.56
CA SER A 651 -6.89 -24.13 -6.25
C SER A 651 -5.82 -25.02 -5.62
N VAL A 652 -6.03 -26.34 -5.59
CA VAL A 652 -5.08 -27.29 -4.98
C VAL A 652 -3.74 -27.30 -5.73
N THR A 653 -3.77 -27.33 -7.05
CA THR A 653 -2.55 -27.31 -7.89
C THR A 653 -1.79 -26.00 -7.71
N LYS A 654 -2.49 -24.85 -7.70
CA LYS A 654 -1.91 -23.55 -7.38
C LYS A 654 -1.16 -23.58 -6.05
N PHE A 655 -1.82 -24.02 -4.98
CA PHE A 655 -1.25 -23.96 -3.62
C PHE A 655 -0.02 -24.86 -3.44
N ASN A 656 0.01 -25.99 -4.14
CA ASN A 656 1.20 -26.84 -4.17
C ASN A 656 2.36 -26.17 -4.93
N THR A 657 2.05 -25.47 -6.01
CA THR A 657 3.04 -24.78 -6.85
C THR A 657 3.67 -23.60 -6.13
N GLU A 658 2.97 -22.96 -5.18
CA GLU A 658 3.50 -21.83 -4.40
C GLU A 658 4.72 -22.17 -3.55
N LYS A 659 5.04 -23.45 -3.38
CA LYS A 659 6.28 -23.92 -2.74
C LYS A 659 7.48 -23.92 -3.69
N ASN A 660 7.28 -23.68 -4.98
CA ASN A 660 8.32 -23.73 -6.02
C ASN A 660 8.95 -22.36 -6.27
N PHE A 661 9.81 -21.91 -5.35
CA PHE A 661 10.46 -20.60 -5.45
C PHE A 661 11.33 -20.43 -6.71
N ASP A 662 11.92 -21.51 -7.23
CA ASP A 662 12.71 -21.47 -8.46
C ASP A 662 11.85 -21.10 -9.67
N LEU A 663 10.64 -21.68 -9.79
CA LEU A 663 9.68 -21.32 -10.83
C LEU A 663 9.33 -19.84 -10.76
N PHE A 664 8.99 -19.33 -9.56
CA PHE A 664 8.60 -17.93 -9.39
C PHE A 664 9.77 -16.95 -9.58
N SER A 665 11.01 -17.33 -9.26
CA SER A 665 12.21 -16.56 -9.59
C SER A 665 12.41 -16.45 -11.11
N ASN A 666 12.14 -17.53 -11.85
CA ASN A 666 12.20 -17.50 -13.32
C ASN A 666 11.05 -16.66 -13.91
N ILE A 667 9.83 -16.77 -13.35
CA ILE A 667 8.70 -15.91 -13.71
C ILE A 667 9.02 -14.44 -13.44
N GLN A 668 9.67 -14.10 -12.33
CA GLN A 668 10.10 -12.73 -12.02
C GLN A 668 11.02 -12.18 -13.12
N THR A 669 11.93 -13.01 -13.64
CA THR A 669 12.79 -12.65 -14.78
C THR A 669 11.98 -12.43 -16.07
N GLU A 670 10.93 -13.23 -16.30
CA GLU A 670 10.00 -13.02 -17.42
C GLU A 670 9.16 -11.74 -17.26
N ILE A 671 8.73 -11.40 -16.04
CA ILE A 671 8.07 -10.12 -15.72
C ILE A 671 9.01 -8.96 -16.01
N GLN A 672 10.32 -9.09 -15.74
CA GLN A 672 11.31 -8.06 -16.08
C GLN A 672 11.38 -7.83 -17.59
N LYS A 673 11.37 -8.90 -18.38
CA LYS A 673 11.29 -8.82 -19.84
C LYS A 673 10.00 -8.14 -20.28
N ILE A 674 8.84 -8.55 -19.75
CA ILE A 674 7.54 -7.92 -20.03
C ILE A 674 7.58 -6.41 -19.71
N ASN A 675 8.13 -6.03 -18.56
CA ASN A 675 8.25 -4.64 -18.14
C ASN A 675 9.11 -3.81 -19.12
N TYR A 676 10.19 -4.40 -19.65
CA TYR A 676 10.99 -3.77 -20.70
C TYR A 676 10.16 -3.46 -21.95
N PHE A 677 9.25 -4.36 -22.35
CA PHE A 677 8.34 -4.13 -23.48
C PHE A 677 7.21 -3.15 -23.19
N PHE A 678 6.82 -2.97 -21.92
CA PHE A 678 5.83 -1.97 -21.52
C PHE A 678 6.41 -0.56 -21.38
N GLN A 679 7.73 -0.45 -21.17
CA GLN A 679 8.41 0.82 -20.96
C GLN A 679 8.14 1.88 -22.04
N PRO A 680 8.11 1.56 -23.34
CA PRO A 680 7.74 2.53 -24.37
C PRO A 680 6.30 3.02 -24.17
N VAL A 681 5.35 2.11 -23.95
CA VAL A 681 3.94 2.46 -23.74
C VAL A 681 3.75 3.38 -22.52
N TYR A 682 4.55 3.19 -21.46
CA TYR A 682 4.56 4.08 -20.30
C TYR A 682 5.03 5.50 -20.63
N GLU A 683 6.06 5.62 -21.45
CA GLU A 683 6.61 6.91 -21.90
C GLU A 683 5.64 7.61 -22.85
N LEU A 684 5.01 6.86 -23.76
CA LEU A 684 3.97 7.36 -24.66
C LEU A 684 2.81 7.98 -23.90
N GLN A 685 2.31 7.30 -22.88
CA GLN A 685 1.18 7.82 -22.11
C GLN A 685 1.56 9.09 -21.35
N GLU A 686 2.76 9.17 -20.78
CA GLU A 686 3.24 10.39 -20.12
C GLU A 686 3.28 11.58 -21.10
N ILE A 687 3.66 11.35 -22.36
CA ILE A 687 3.61 12.39 -23.40
C ILE A 687 2.15 12.72 -23.74
N ARG A 688 1.32 11.70 -23.95
CA ARG A 688 -0.08 11.85 -24.34
C ARG A 688 -0.88 12.61 -23.30
N ILE A 689 -0.70 12.35 -22.01
CA ILE A 689 -1.41 13.08 -20.95
C ILE A 689 -0.96 14.54 -20.90
N LYS A 690 0.35 14.83 -21.09
CA LYS A 690 0.85 16.21 -21.18
C LYS A 690 0.28 16.92 -22.40
N ASP A 691 0.29 16.28 -23.56
CA ASP A 691 -0.24 16.84 -24.82
C ASP A 691 -1.76 17.07 -24.73
N PHE A 692 -2.50 16.16 -24.09
CA PHE A 692 -3.92 16.33 -23.83
C PHE A 692 -4.22 17.52 -22.93
N ILE A 693 -3.57 17.61 -21.76
CA ILE A 693 -3.74 18.76 -20.84
C ILE A 693 -3.34 20.05 -21.57
N PHE A 694 -2.26 20.03 -22.35
CA PHE A 694 -1.79 21.18 -23.10
C PHE A 694 -2.78 21.63 -24.20
N LYS A 695 -3.23 20.71 -25.07
CA LYS A 695 -4.25 20.98 -26.12
C LYS A 695 -5.55 21.51 -25.51
N ARG A 696 -5.99 20.94 -24.39
CA ARG A 696 -7.14 21.43 -23.63
C ARG A 696 -6.92 22.86 -23.13
N SER A 697 -5.77 23.13 -22.51
CA SER A 697 -5.38 24.47 -22.08
C SER A 697 -5.34 25.46 -23.26
N LYS A 698 -4.92 25.04 -24.47
CA LYS A 698 -5.02 25.84 -25.70
C LYS A 698 -6.44 26.28 -26.00
N MET A 699 -7.37 25.34 -25.91
CA MET A 699 -8.79 25.60 -26.16
C MET A 699 -9.33 26.58 -25.11
N LEU A 700 -8.94 26.44 -23.84
CA LEU A 700 -9.32 27.38 -22.79
C LEU A 700 -8.82 28.81 -23.07
N VAL A 701 -7.58 28.97 -23.54
CA VAL A 701 -7.04 30.28 -23.95
C VAL A 701 -7.82 30.86 -25.14
N LYS A 702 -8.14 30.03 -26.13
CA LYS A 702 -8.94 30.45 -27.29
C LYS A 702 -10.36 30.86 -26.89
N ASP A 703 -11.03 30.04 -26.09
CA ASP A 703 -12.38 30.31 -25.58
C ASP A 703 -12.40 31.58 -24.72
N ALA A 704 -11.35 31.81 -23.92
CA ALA A 704 -11.20 33.02 -23.13
C ALA A 704 -11.08 34.26 -24.03
N ARG A 705 -10.28 34.19 -25.11
CA ARG A 705 -10.13 35.26 -26.10
C ARG A 705 -11.42 35.53 -26.88
N ASP A 706 -12.13 34.47 -27.25
CA ASP A 706 -13.40 34.58 -27.98
C ASP A 706 -14.50 35.18 -27.06
N LYS A 707 -14.44 34.90 -25.76
CA LYS A 707 -15.36 35.45 -24.74
C LYS A 707 -14.95 36.81 -24.19
N SER A 708 -13.67 37.19 -24.18
CA SER A 708 -13.18 38.49 -23.70
C SER A 708 -13.61 39.64 -24.61
N GLN A 709 -13.99 39.35 -25.86
CA GLN A 709 -14.73 40.28 -26.70
C GLN A 709 -16.11 40.66 -26.11
N ASN A 710 -16.62 39.95 -25.09
CA ASN A 710 -17.92 40.24 -24.47
C ASN A 710 -18.01 40.15 -22.92
N GLN A 711 -17.16 39.40 -22.18
CA GLN A 711 -17.40 39.13 -20.74
C GLN A 711 -16.16 38.89 -19.82
N LEU A 712 -14.94 38.70 -20.32
CA LEU A 712 -13.76 38.50 -19.46
C LEU A 712 -12.98 39.81 -19.30
N HIS A 713 -12.93 40.36 -18.08
CA HIS A 713 -12.06 41.49 -17.70
C HIS A 713 -10.58 41.08 -17.62
N ILE A 714 -10.08 40.44 -18.68
CA ILE A 714 -8.66 40.15 -18.84
C ILE A 714 -8.09 41.28 -19.70
N SER A 715 -7.07 41.99 -19.20
CA SER A 715 -6.40 43.04 -19.97
C SER A 715 -5.86 42.44 -21.29
N PRO A 716 -6.05 43.10 -22.45
CA PRO A 716 -5.47 42.65 -23.73
C PRO A 716 -3.95 42.39 -23.68
N LEU A 717 -3.24 43.11 -22.80
CA LEU A 717 -1.82 42.91 -22.55
C LEU A 717 -1.54 41.54 -21.90
N TYR A 718 -2.41 41.10 -20.98
CA TYR A 718 -2.30 39.80 -20.33
C TYR A 718 -2.64 38.65 -21.28
N GLU A 719 -3.64 38.81 -22.15
CA GLU A 719 -3.92 37.82 -23.19
C GLU A 719 -2.69 37.58 -24.09
N TYR A 720 -1.99 38.67 -24.43
CA TYR A 720 -0.76 38.60 -25.20
C TYR A 720 0.37 37.91 -24.43
N GLU A 721 0.61 38.25 -23.16
CA GLU A 721 1.62 37.60 -22.31
C GLU A 721 1.34 36.11 -22.07
N LEU A 722 0.06 35.76 -21.88
CA LEU A 722 -0.41 34.39 -21.74
C LEU A 722 -0.20 33.61 -23.04
N PHE A 723 -0.50 34.21 -24.19
CA PHE A 723 -0.30 33.62 -25.50
C PHE A 723 1.19 33.45 -25.85
N GLU A 724 2.03 34.44 -25.54
CA GLU A 724 3.49 34.36 -25.70
C GLU A 724 4.11 33.28 -24.79
N SER A 725 3.66 33.23 -23.53
CA SER A 725 4.09 32.18 -22.60
C SER A 725 3.66 30.80 -23.09
N TYR A 726 2.44 30.70 -23.63
CA TYR A 726 1.92 29.49 -24.23
C TYR A 726 2.72 29.07 -25.48
N LEU A 727 3.02 29.99 -26.41
CA LEU A 727 3.83 29.73 -27.62
C LEU A 727 5.23 29.26 -27.29
N LYS A 728 5.86 29.84 -26.25
CA LYS A 728 7.16 29.39 -25.75
C LYS A 728 7.06 27.99 -25.15
N LEU A 729 6.02 27.68 -24.38
CA LEU A 729 5.78 26.33 -23.86
C LEU A 729 5.50 25.34 -25.01
N GLU A 730 4.79 25.75 -26.06
CA GLU A 730 4.55 24.97 -27.27
C GLU A 730 5.88 24.65 -27.96
N THR A 731 6.77 25.63 -28.07
CA THR A 731 8.10 25.48 -28.63
C THR A 731 8.97 24.57 -27.76
N GLU A 732 8.93 24.71 -26.44
CA GLU A 732 9.65 23.82 -25.51
C GLU A 732 9.13 22.38 -25.51
N LEU A 733 7.81 22.19 -25.62
CA LEU A 733 7.20 20.88 -25.78
C LEU A 733 7.56 20.28 -27.14
N ASN A 734 7.54 21.08 -28.21
CA ASN A 734 7.98 20.67 -29.53
C ASN A 734 9.47 20.36 -29.56
N ASP A 735 10.31 21.11 -28.85
CA ASP A 735 11.74 20.85 -28.69
C ASP A 735 11.99 19.58 -27.87
N GLN A 736 11.15 19.30 -26.86
CA GLN A 736 11.16 18.00 -26.18
C GLN A 736 10.76 16.91 -27.17
N LYS A 737 9.68 17.07 -27.95
CA LYS A 737 9.27 16.15 -29.02
C LYS A 737 10.41 15.93 -30.05
N VAL A 738 11.16 16.97 -30.40
CA VAL A 738 12.34 16.94 -31.29
C VAL A 738 13.55 16.30 -30.61
N LYS A 739 13.74 16.47 -29.31
CA LYS A 739 14.78 15.77 -28.56
C LYS A 739 14.46 14.29 -28.43
N TYR A 740 13.19 13.94 -28.29
CA TYR A 740 12.68 12.58 -28.46
C TYR A 740 12.81 12.11 -29.92
N SER A 741 12.82 13.03 -30.89
CA SER A 741 13.12 12.72 -32.29
C SER A 741 14.63 12.59 -32.61
N VAL A 742 15.54 13.09 -31.77
CA VAL A 742 16.97 12.71 -31.85
C VAL A 742 17.16 11.32 -31.23
N SER A 743 16.31 10.94 -30.26
CA SER A 743 16.10 9.54 -29.91
C SER A 743 15.16 8.80 -30.87
N PHE A 744 14.79 9.35 -32.04
CA PHE A 744 13.76 8.76 -32.91
C PHE A 744 14.11 7.34 -33.34
N GLN A 745 15.37 7.03 -33.62
CA GLN A 745 15.78 5.65 -33.94
C GLN A 745 15.69 4.72 -32.72
N GLU A 746 15.99 5.22 -31.51
CA GLU A 746 15.84 4.46 -30.26
C GLU A 746 14.37 4.31 -29.84
N PHE A 747 13.56 5.33 -30.13
CA PHE A 747 12.12 5.41 -29.90
C PHE A 747 11.39 4.50 -30.89
N ILE A 748 11.60 4.67 -32.20
CA ILE A 748 11.11 3.75 -33.25
C ILE A 748 11.60 2.34 -32.97
N GLY A 749 12.86 2.09 -32.63
CA GLY A 749 13.34 0.74 -32.28
C GLY A 749 12.61 0.12 -31.07
N LYS A 750 12.16 0.94 -30.11
CA LYS A 750 11.32 0.53 -28.98
C LYS A 750 9.86 0.22 -29.37
N TYR A 751 9.30 0.91 -30.39
CA TYR A 751 7.94 0.65 -30.91
C TYR A 751 7.90 -0.24 -32.15
N GLU A 752 9.04 -0.51 -32.78
CA GLU A 752 9.20 -1.37 -33.95
C GLU A 752 8.59 -2.72 -33.66
N MET A 753 8.87 -3.26 -32.47
CA MET A 753 8.30 -4.51 -32.03
C MET A 753 6.78 -4.42 -31.80
N VAL A 754 6.26 -3.32 -31.26
CA VAL A 754 4.81 -3.09 -31.11
C VAL A 754 4.14 -3.08 -32.48
N LEU A 755 4.73 -2.38 -33.45
CA LEU A 755 4.28 -2.28 -34.83
C LEU A 755 4.37 -3.62 -35.57
N LYS A 756 5.48 -4.34 -35.46
CA LYS A 756 5.67 -5.69 -36.02
C LYS A 756 4.65 -6.68 -35.46
N ASN A 757 4.42 -6.66 -34.15
CA ASN A 757 3.41 -7.50 -33.52
C ASN A 757 1.98 -7.12 -33.94
N LEU A 758 1.69 -5.82 -34.10
CA LEU A 758 0.40 -5.36 -34.64
C LEU A 758 0.20 -5.85 -36.08
N VAL A 759 1.21 -5.71 -36.94
CA VAL A 759 1.17 -6.19 -38.33
C VAL A 759 1.01 -7.70 -38.37
N HIS A 760 1.78 -8.45 -37.58
CA HIS A 760 1.63 -9.90 -37.50
C HIS A 760 0.21 -10.31 -37.06
N ARG A 761 -0.41 -9.57 -36.13
CA ARG A 761 -1.81 -9.80 -35.72
C ARG A 761 -2.81 -9.40 -36.80
N LEU A 762 -2.52 -8.38 -37.59
CA LEU A 762 -3.33 -8.02 -38.76
C LEU A 762 -3.27 -9.13 -39.80
N GLU A 763 -2.08 -9.66 -40.08
CA GLU A 763 -1.84 -10.79 -40.98
C GLU A 763 -2.56 -12.06 -40.47
N SER A 764 -2.45 -12.38 -39.18
CA SER A 764 -3.05 -13.60 -38.61
C SER A 764 -4.59 -13.57 -38.55
N ASN A 765 -5.21 -12.40 -38.67
CA ASN A 765 -6.67 -12.21 -38.56
C ASN A 765 -7.32 -11.68 -39.86
N ILE A 766 -6.63 -11.79 -41.01
CA ILE A 766 -7.13 -11.35 -42.34
C ILE A 766 -8.58 -11.81 -42.62
N HIS A 767 -8.96 -13.01 -42.15
CA HIS A 767 -10.29 -13.59 -42.39
C HIS A 767 -11.40 -13.12 -41.43
N HIS A 768 -11.09 -12.23 -40.46
CA HIS A 768 -12.05 -11.69 -39.48
C HIS A 768 -12.11 -10.15 -39.52
N PRO A 769 -12.60 -9.56 -40.62
CA PRO A 769 -12.50 -8.12 -40.87
C PRO A 769 -13.18 -7.24 -39.81
N GLU A 770 -14.28 -7.71 -39.19
CA GLU A 770 -14.95 -7.01 -38.09
C GLU A 770 -14.13 -6.97 -36.79
N GLU A 771 -13.36 -8.03 -36.49
CA GLU A 771 -12.47 -8.04 -35.32
C GLU A 771 -11.25 -7.15 -35.53
N VAL A 772 -10.71 -7.16 -36.74
CA VAL A 772 -9.58 -6.33 -37.17
C VAL A 772 -9.94 -4.84 -37.13
N LYS A 773 -11.09 -4.46 -37.71
CA LYS A 773 -11.58 -3.07 -37.75
C LYS A 773 -11.74 -2.50 -36.34
N ASN A 774 -12.31 -3.27 -35.43
CA ASN A 774 -12.63 -2.80 -34.07
C ASN A 774 -11.49 -2.96 -33.04
N LYS A 775 -10.61 -3.97 -33.18
CA LYS A 775 -9.58 -4.29 -32.16
C LYS A 775 -8.14 -3.89 -32.54
N ILE A 776 -7.87 -3.64 -33.83
CA ILE A 776 -6.49 -3.46 -34.34
C ILE A 776 -6.33 -2.19 -35.19
N SER A 777 -7.32 -1.84 -36.02
CA SER A 777 -7.22 -0.66 -36.90
C SER A 777 -7.16 0.67 -36.12
N TRP A 778 -7.91 0.78 -35.03
CA TRP A 778 -7.96 2.00 -34.22
C TRP A 778 -6.69 2.21 -33.35
N PRO A 779 -6.14 1.21 -32.65
CA PRO A 779 -4.84 1.35 -31.97
C PRO A 779 -3.69 1.67 -32.92
N LEU A 780 -3.68 1.06 -34.11
CA LEU A 780 -2.69 1.34 -35.14
C LEU A 780 -2.85 2.76 -35.70
N GLU A 781 -4.07 3.17 -36.02
CA GLU A 781 -4.36 4.56 -36.41
C GLU A 781 -3.95 5.55 -35.33
N HIS A 782 -4.24 5.26 -34.07
CA HIS A 782 -3.87 6.13 -32.97
C HIS A 782 -2.34 6.25 -32.83
N LEU A 783 -1.62 5.14 -32.94
CA LEU A 783 -0.15 5.13 -32.90
C LEU A 783 0.45 5.84 -34.12
N LEU A 784 -0.08 5.61 -35.32
CA LEU A 784 0.37 6.26 -36.55
C LEU A 784 0.05 7.76 -36.55
N ASN A 785 -1.15 8.17 -36.10
CA ASN A 785 -1.52 9.57 -35.92
C ASN A 785 -0.63 10.24 -34.89
N PHE A 786 -0.34 9.55 -33.77
CA PHE A 786 0.60 10.07 -32.79
C PHE A 786 2.00 10.25 -33.43
N ILE A 787 2.49 9.27 -34.18
CA ILE A 787 3.78 9.36 -34.88
C ILE A 787 3.79 10.54 -35.87
N VAL A 788 2.73 10.71 -36.66
CA VAL A 788 2.58 11.80 -37.64
C VAL A 788 2.47 13.16 -36.97
N GLU A 789 1.66 13.29 -35.92
CA GLU A 789 1.42 14.56 -35.21
C GLU A 789 2.66 15.02 -34.42
N HIS A 790 3.47 14.07 -33.93
CA HIS A 790 4.53 14.37 -32.95
C HIS A 790 5.95 14.29 -33.52
N PHE A 791 6.13 13.67 -34.69
CA PHE A 791 7.44 13.53 -35.32
C PHE A 791 7.38 14.10 -36.74
N GLN A 792 8.23 15.09 -37.04
CA GLN A 792 8.42 15.60 -38.40
C GLN A 792 9.06 14.51 -39.25
N PHE A 793 8.23 13.64 -39.83
CA PHE A 793 8.65 12.50 -40.61
C PHE A 793 8.98 12.93 -42.04
N PRO A 794 10.19 12.63 -42.57
CA PRO A 794 10.58 13.02 -43.94
C PRO A 794 9.69 12.43 -45.04
N ASP A 795 9.02 11.31 -44.76
CA ASP A 795 8.17 10.54 -45.67
C ASP A 795 6.67 10.66 -45.28
N SER A 796 6.22 11.83 -44.81
CA SER A 796 4.83 12.05 -44.36
C SER A 796 3.79 11.72 -45.44
N GLU A 797 4.17 11.80 -46.72
CA GLU A 797 3.34 11.42 -47.86
C GLU A 797 3.03 9.91 -47.88
N LYS A 798 4.00 9.02 -47.60
CA LYS A 798 3.77 7.56 -47.52
C LYS A 798 2.85 7.18 -46.36
N LEU A 799 2.99 7.88 -45.22
CA LEU A 799 2.12 7.71 -44.06
C LEU A 799 0.68 8.19 -44.36
N GLN A 800 0.53 9.30 -45.09
CA GLN A 800 -0.76 9.77 -45.57
C GLN A 800 -1.38 8.83 -46.61
N GLU A 801 -0.56 8.17 -47.44
CA GLU A 801 -1.00 7.13 -48.38
C GLU A 801 -1.51 5.87 -47.66
N ILE A 802 -0.83 5.45 -46.58
CA ILE A 802 -1.29 4.40 -45.66
C ILE A 802 -2.62 4.79 -44.99
N MET A 803 -2.77 6.04 -44.57
CA MET A 803 -4.04 6.53 -44.00
C MET A 803 -5.17 6.66 -45.03
N LYS A 804 -4.86 7.03 -46.28
CA LYS A 804 -5.84 7.10 -47.38
C LYS A 804 -6.34 5.72 -47.79
N SER A 805 -5.43 4.76 -47.97
CA SER A 805 -5.78 3.37 -48.31
C SER A 805 -6.67 2.70 -47.25
N LYS A 806 -6.63 3.14 -45.98
CA LYS A 806 -7.60 2.72 -44.95
C LYS A 806 -9.03 3.18 -45.23
N ASN A 807 -9.23 4.43 -45.66
CA ASN A 807 -10.56 4.97 -45.95
C ASN A 807 -11.22 4.26 -47.14
N GLU A 808 -10.41 3.62 -47.98
CA GLU A 808 -10.85 2.83 -49.13
C GLU A 808 -11.28 1.40 -48.74
N ILE A 809 -10.93 0.89 -47.54
CA ILE A 809 -11.33 -0.43 -46.98
C ILE A 809 -12.86 -0.57 -46.86
N SER A 810 -13.61 0.52 -47.01
CA SER A 810 -15.07 0.56 -46.98
C SER A 810 -15.75 -0.29 -48.07
N ASN A 811 -15.10 -0.55 -49.21
CA ASN A 811 -15.81 -1.02 -50.41
C ASN A 811 -15.36 -2.39 -50.96
N ASP A 812 -14.15 -2.88 -50.66
CA ASP A 812 -13.74 -4.26 -50.98
C ASP A 812 -12.76 -4.79 -49.91
N VAL A 813 -13.26 -5.61 -49.00
CA VAL A 813 -12.68 -5.76 -47.65
C VAL A 813 -11.37 -6.57 -47.63
N HIS A 814 -11.12 -7.44 -48.61
CA HIS A 814 -9.90 -8.28 -48.61
C HIS A 814 -8.74 -7.66 -49.41
N GLU A 815 -8.99 -7.16 -50.62
CA GLU A 815 -7.91 -6.68 -51.50
C GLU A 815 -7.34 -5.32 -51.02
N THR A 816 -8.22 -4.42 -50.56
CA THR A 816 -7.81 -3.13 -49.97
C THR A 816 -7.14 -3.32 -48.60
N TYR A 817 -7.48 -4.40 -47.89
CA TYR A 817 -6.87 -4.74 -46.60
C TYR A 817 -5.47 -5.34 -46.75
N ASP A 818 -5.28 -6.30 -47.66
CA ASP A 818 -3.95 -6.84 -47.98
C ASP A 818 -3.02 -5.73 -48.47
N HIS A 819 -3.55 -4.78 -49.26
CA HIS A 819 -2.81 -3.59 -49.68
C HIS A 819 -2.41 -2.71 -48.49
N PHE A 820 -3.32 -2.43 -47.56
CA PHE A 820 -3.02 -1.66 -46.34
C PHE A 820 -1.95 -2.34 -45.47
N VAL A 821 -2.09 -3.64 -45.18
CA VAL A 821 -1.11 -4.40 -44.37
C VAL A 821 0.25 -4.41 -45.05
N LYS A 822 0.30 -4.60 -46.38
CA LYS A 822 1.53 -4.57 -47.17
C LYS A 822 2.20 -3.20 -47.16
N ASN A 823 1.43 -2.12 -47.20
CA ASN A 823 1.96 -0.75 -47.12
C ASN A 823 2.51 -0.43 -45.72
N VAL A 824 1.80 -0.84 -44.66
CA VAL A 824 2.30 -0.70 -43.28
C VAL A 824 3.57 -1.51 -43.05
N LYS A 825 3.62 -2.76 -43.56
CA LYS A 825 4.80 -3.62 -43.47
C LYS A 825 5.98 -3.04 -44.21
N LYS A 826 5.78 -2.62 -45.46
CA LYS A 826 6.81 -1.92 -46.26
C LYS A 826 7.31 -0.67 -45.55
N PHE A 827 6.42 0.11 -44.94
CA PHE A 827 6.80 1.29 -44.17
C PHE A 827 7.67 0.95 -42.94
N ILE A 828 7.35 -0.13 -42.23
CA ILE A 828 8.15 -0.61 -41.08
C ILE A 828 9.51 -1.16 -41.55
N ASP A 829 9.53 -1.92 -42.65
CA ASP A 829 10.74 -2.51 -43.22
C ASP A 829 11.68 -1.44 -43.80
N ASP A 830 11.12 -0.41 -44.45
CA ASP A 830 11.83 0.77 -44.96
C ASP A 830 12.44 1.59 -43.79
N LEU A 831 11.76 1.60 -42.64
CA LEU A 831 12.25 2.26 -41.44
C LEU A 831 13.37 1.49 -40.72
N TYR A 832 13.41 0.16 -40.85
CA TYR A 832 14.33 -0.69 -40.07
C TYR A 832 14.68 -2.01 -40.80
N PRO A 833 15.72 -2.04 -41.64
CA PRO A 833 16.04 -3.21 -42.45
C PRO A 833 16.67 -4.39 -41.67
N ARG A 834 17.02 -4.23 -40.38
CA ARG A 834 17.70 -5.28 -39.58
C ARG A 834 17.39 -5.16 -38.08
N GLY A 835 16.39 -5.90 -37.59
CA GLY A 835 16.17 -6.13 -36.16
C GLY A 835 16.06 -7.63 -35.90
N ASN A 836 16.87 -8.15 -34.98
CA ASN A 836 16.72 -9.53 -34.47
C ASN A 836 15.36 -9.63 -33.77
N GLU A 837 14.52 -10.59 -34.16
CA GLU A 837 13.31 -10.93 -33.41
C GLU A 837 13.72 -11.33 -31.99
N MET A 838 13.49 -10.45 -31.02
CA MET A 838 13.58 -10.84 -29.61
C MET A 838 12.34 -11.67 -29.29
N GLU A 839 12.46 -13.00 -29.40
CA GLU A 839 11.45 -13.91 -28.90
C GLU A 839 11.24 -13.68 -27.41
N THR A 840 10.04 -13.24 -27.05
CA THR A 840 9.61 -13.07 -25.67
C THR A 840 9.02 -14.37 -25.15
N ASP A 841 9.84 -15.40 -25.12
CA ASP A 841 9.39 -16.71 -24.70
C ASP A 841 9.11 -16.68 -23.18
N VAL A 842 7.83 -16.78 -22.82
CA VAL A 842 7.34 -16.77 -21.43
C VAL A 842 7.11 -18.21 -20.95
N VAL A 843 8.16 -19.03 -21.08
CA VAL A 843 8.11 -20.47 -20.88
C VAL A 843 7.67 -20.81 -19.44
N ASN A 844 8.10 -20.04 -18.45
CA ASN A 844 7.80 -20.28 -17.04
C ASN A 844 6.38 -19.82 -16.67
N ILE A 845 5.91 -18.68 -17.18
CA ILE A 845 4.51 -18.28 -17.04
C ILE A 845 3.59 -19.29 -17.74
N HIS A 846 3.97 -19.79 -18.92
CA HIS A 846 3.22 -20.84 -19.61
C HIS A 846 3.22 -22.14 -18.80
N ARG A 847 4.37 -22.56 -18.29
CA ARG A 847 4.50 -23.73 -17.42
C ARG A 847 3.61 -23.60 -16.18
N PHE A 848 3.62 -22.44 -15.51
CA PHE A 848 2.78 -22.19 -14.34
C PHE A 848 1.30 -22.32 -14.67
N LYS A 849 0.84 -21.75 -15.79
CA LYS A 849 -0.52 -21.93 -16.31
C LYS A 849 -0.88 -23.41 -16.49
N GLN A 850 0.02 -24.21 -17.08
CA GLN A 850 -0.21 -25.64 -17.31
C GLN A 850 -0.23 -26.45 -16.00
N ILE A 851 0.58 -26.05 -15.01
CA ILE A 851 0.58 -26.67 -13.69
C ILE A 851 -0.76 -26.41 -12.98
N ILE A 852 -1.25 -25.17 -12.98
CA ILE A 852 -2.54 -24.84 -12.35
C ILE A 852 -3.68 -25.64 -12.99
N LYS A 853 -3.70 -25.74 -14.33
CA LYS A 853 -4.69 -26.57 -15.04
C LYS A 853 -4.56 -28.09 -14.79
N GLY A 854 -3.54 -28.53 -14.07
CA GLY A 854 -3.23 -29.94 -13.86
C GLY A 854 -2.77 -30.67 -15.12
N VAL A 855 -2.36 -29.93 -16.16
CA VAL A 855 -1.84 -30.50 -17.41
C VAL A 855 -0.40 -31.00 -17.22
N ILE A 856 0.38 -30.28 -16.40
CA ILE A 856 1.75 -30.66 -16.04
C ILE A 856 1.82 -30.87 -14.54
N TYR A 857 2.46 -31.96 -14.10
CA TYR A 857 2.72 -32.22 -12.69
C TYR A 857 3.99 -31.48 -12.25
N ASP A 858 3.89 -30.66 -11.20
CA ASP A 858 5.07 -29.99 -10.66
C ASP A 858 5.81 -30.88 -9.67
N TYR A 859 6.84 -31.57 -10.15
CA TYR A 859 7.71 -32.36 -9.28
C TYR A 859 8.60 -31.44 -8.44
N SER A 860 8.46 -31.55 -7.12
CA SER A 860 9.41 -30.96 -6.19
C SER A 860 10.82 -31.51 -6.44
N LYS A 861 11.85 -30.76 -6.02
CA LYS A 861 13.24 -31.24 -6.13
C LYS A 861 13.42 -32.59 -5.43
N GLU A 862 12.81 -32.76 -4.25
CA GLU A 862 12.83 -34.01 -3.50
C GLU A 862 12.15 -35.16 -4.25
N ASP A 863 11.01 -34.91 -4.89
CA ASP A 863 10.35 -35.94 -5.72
C ASP A 863 11.21 -36.32 -6.92
N ARG A 864 11.86 -35.34 -7.58
CA ARG A 864 12.79 -35.63 -8.67
C ARG A 864 13.97 -36.44 -8.17
N ASP A 865 14.57 -36.06 -7.06
CA ASP A 865 15.72 -36.75 -6.48
C ASP A 865 15.35 -38.18 -6.07
N ARG A 866 14.16 -38.39 -5.48
CA ARG A 866 13.62 -39.73 -5.15
C ARG A 866 13.36 -40.57 -6.41
N ILE A 867 12.74 -39.99 -7.42
CA ILE A 867 12.50 -40.69 -8.70
C ILE A 867 13.82 -41.01 -9.39
N MET A 868 14.80 -40.11 -9.33
CA MET A 868 16.14 -40.31 -9.89
C MET A 868 16.96 -41.34 -9.11
N ALA A 869 16.73 -41.47 -7.81
CA ALA A 869 17.33 -42.50 -6.95
C ALA A 869 16.81 -43.91 -7.27
N ASP A 870 15.55 -44.04 -7.71
CA ASP A 870 14.98 -45.30 -8.18
C ASP A 870 15.60 -45.77 -9.52
N ILE A 871 16.34 -44.90 -10.21
CA ILE A 871 16.97 -45.24 -11.50
C ILE A 871 18.31 -45.94 -11.23
N PRO A 872 18.45 -47.24 -11.58
CA PRO A 872 19.70 -47.94 -11.40
C PRO A 872 20.83 -47.30 -12.23
N GLU A 873 22.04 -47.23 -11.67
CA GLU A 873 23.21 -46.64 -12.35
C GLU A 873 23.55 -47.34 -13.68
N CYS A 874 23.18 -48.61 -13.79
CA CYS A 874 23.30 -49.36 -15.03
C CYS A 874 22.38 -48.79 -16.14
N VAL A 875 21.17 -48.31 -15.81
CA VAL A 875 20.23 -47.70 -16.76
C VAL A 875 20.74 -46.36 -17.29
N LYS A 876 21.39 -45.55 -16.44
CA LYS A 876 21.97 -44.25 -16.83
C LYS A 876 23.10 -44.38 -17.85
N SER A 877 23.76 -45.54 -17.92
CA SER A 877 24.97 -45.75 -18.71
C SER A 877 24.87 -46.79 -19.83
N PHE A 878 23.75 -47.50 -20.02
CA PHE A 878 23.65 -48.62 -20.96
C PHE A 878 23.94 -48.26 -22.42
N LYS A 879 23.38 -47.16 -22.94
CA LYS A 879 23.59 -46.76 -24.33
C LYS A 879 25.05 -46.37 -24.56
N HIS A 880 25.66 -45.65 -23.63
CA HIS A 880 27.07 -45.25 -23.69
C HIS A 880 28.00 -46.47 -23.59
N LYS A 881 27.73 -47.43 -22.69
CA LYS A 881 28.50 -48.67 -22.60
C LYS A 881 28.43 -49.50 -23.87
N LEU A 882 27.25 -49.64 -24.47
CA LEU A 882 27.08 -50.39 -25.72
C LEU A 882 27.70 -49.66 -26.92
N HIS A 883 27.67 -48.33 -26.93
CA HIS A 883 28.31 -47.50 -27.95
C HIS A 883 29.83 -47.55 -27.85
N ASP A 884 30.38 -47.37 -26.64
CA ASP A 884 31.81 -47.46 -26.37
C ASP A 884 32.36 -48.87 -26.64
N SER A 885 31.58 -49.92 -26.36
CA SER A 885 31.95 -51.30 -26.72
C SER A 885 32.09 -51.49 -28.24
N LEU A 886 31.19 -50.89 -29.03
CA LEU A 886 31.21 -50.98 -30.49
C LEU A 886 32.22 -50.04 -31.16
N GLU A 887 32.40 -48.81 -30.67
CA GLU A 887 33.31 -47.82 -31.27
C GLU A 887 34.74 -47.92 -30.72
N LYS A 888 34.90 -48.15 -29.42
CA LYS A 888 36.21 -48.18 -28.75
C LYS A 888 36.71 -49.60 -28.48
N GLY A 889 35.95 -50.62 -28.90
CA GLY A 889 36.34 -52.03 -28.76
C GLY A 889 36.35 -52.55 -27.32
N ILE A 890 35.64 -51.91 -26.39
CA ILE A 890 35.57 -52.35 -25.00
C ILE A 890 34.81 -53.68 -24.93
N LEU A 891 35.45 -54.73 -24.42
CA LEU A 891 34.85 -56.06 -24.28
C LEU A 891 33.78 -56.06 -23.18
N LEU A 892 32.51 -56.11 -23.59
CA LEU A 892 31.39 -56.46 -22.71
C LEU A 892 31.19 -57.97 -22.72
N SER A 893 31.00 -58.59 -21.56
CA SER A 893 30.60 -60.00 -21.55
C SER A 893 29.24 -60.18 -22.24
N LYS A 894 28.99 -61.34 -22.83
CA LYS A 894 27.70 -61.67 -23.47
C LYS A 894 26.51 -61.38 -22.55
N LYS A 895 26.67 -61.67 -21.26
CA LYS A 895 25.65 -61.44 -20.23
C LYS A 895 25.40 -59.94 -19.98
N GLU A 896 26.46 -59.14 -19.88
CA GLU A 896 26.35 -57.68 -19.71
C GLU A 896 25.76 -57.00 -20.93
N ARG A 897 26.19 -57.42 -22.13
CA ARG A 897 25.66 -56.92 -23.40
C ARG A 897 24.17 -57.24 -23.54
N ASP A 898 23.79 -58.51 -23.36
CA ASP A 898 22.40 -58.92 -23.54
C ASP A 898 21.47 -58.25 -22.52
N ALA A 899 21.94 -58.04 -21.29
CA ALA A 899 21.25 -57.26 -20.27
C ALA A 899 21.13 -55.78 -20.66
N ALA A 900 22.19 -55.16 -21.15
CA ALA A 900 22.17 -53.78 -21.62
C ALA A 900 21.22 -53.58 -22.81
N ILE A 901 21.18 -54.54 -23.75
CA ILE A 901 20.26 -54.49 -24.90
C ILE A 901 18.79 -54.68 -24.47
N GLU A 902 18.50 -55.53 -23.48
CA GLU A 902 17.14 -55.68 -22.96
C GLU A 902 16.61 -54.44 -22.26
N ASN A 903 17.51 -53.63 -21.70
CA ASN A 903 17.19 -52.37 -21.04
C ASN A 903 17.12 -51.17 -22.01
N LEU A 904 17.32 -51.37 -23.31
CA LEU A 904 17.08 -50.33 -24.32
C LEU A 904 15.59 -50.26 -24.69
N MET A 905 15.08 -49.04 -24.86
CA MET A 905 13.74 -48.78 -25.41
C MET A 905 13.70 -49.08 -26.93
N LEU A 906 13.67 -50.36 -27.27
CA LEU A 906 13.62 -50.88 -28.63
C LEU A 906 12.49 -51.90 -28.76
N SER A 907 11.89 -52.00 -29.95
CA SER A 907 10.93 -53.07 -30.24
C SER A 907 11.62 -54.43 -30.14
N LYS A 908 10.88 -55.49 -29.76
CA LYS A 908 11.41 -56.87 -29.68
C LYS A 908 12.17 -57.28 -30.95
N LYS A 909 11.66 -56.89 -32.13
CA LYS A 909 12.30 -57.15 -33.43
C LYS A 909 13.65 -56.43 -33.56
N LYS A 910 13.73 -55.15 -33.14
CA LYS A 910 14.99 -54.38 -33.15
C LYS A 910 15.99 -54.90 -32.11
N ARG A 911 15.55 -55.31 -30.91
CA ARG A 911 16.43 -55.93 -29.89
C ARG A 911 17.01 -57.24 -30.38
N HIS A 912 16.18 -58.11 -30.95
CA HIS A 912 16.65 -59.39 -31.49
C HIS A 912 17.61 -59.18 -32.67
N LYS A 913 17.30 -58.23 -33.55
CA LYS A 913 18.21 -57.83 -34.63
C LYS A 913 19.53 -57.30 -34.06
N LEU A 914 19.49 -56.40 -33.09
CA LEU A 914 20.68 -55.84 -32.44
C LEU A 914 21.53 -56.95 -31.81
N LYS A 915 20.94 -57.87 -31.05
CA LYS A 915 21.65 -59.03 -30.46
C LYS A 915 22.33 -59.90 -31.52
N LYS A 916 21.67 -60.13 -32.66
CA LYS A 916 22.20 -60.96 -33.75
C LYS A 916 23.37 -60.28 -34.47
N ILE A 917 23.30 -58.97 -34.65
CA ILE A 917 24.28 -58.23 -35.46
C ILE A 917 25.39 -57.56 -34.63
N TYR A 918 25.27 -57.51 -33.30
CA TYR A 918 26.17 -56.76 -32.42
C TYR A 918 27.65 -57.12 -32.59
N GLU A 919 27.95 -58.40 -32.80
CA GLU A 919 29.34 -58.89 -32.96
C GLU A 919 29.78 -59.00 -34.44
N THR A 920 28.85 -58.94 -35.39
CA THR A 920 29.11 -59.26 -36.80
C THR A 920 29.00 -58.06 -37.74
N ASP A 921 28.26 -57.01 -37.34
CA ASP A 921 28.02 -55.80 -38.12
C ASP A 921 27.95 -54.59 -37.17
N THR A 922 29.12 -54.08 -36.82
CA THR A 922 29.29 -52.93 -35.92
C THR A 922 28.53 -51.71 -36.42
N LYS A 923 28.54 -51.45 -37.73
CA LYS A 923 27.88 -50.28 -38.32
C LYS A 923 26.36 -50.40 -38.21
N GLY A 924 25.80 -51.55 -38.57
CA GLY A 924 24.37 -51.82 -38.40
C GLY A 924 23.92 -51.83 -36.94
N ALA A 925 24.77 -52.31 -36.02
CA ALA A 925 24.51 -52.26 -34.58
C ALA A 925 24.48 -50.83 -34.05
N LEU A 926 25.45 -49.99 -34.46
CA LEU A 926 25.51 -48.57 -34.11
C LEU A 926 24.31 -47.79 -34.65
N ASP A 927 23.85 -48.06 -35.88
CA ASP A 927 22.67 -47.42 -36.45
C ASP A 927 21.39 -47.76 -35.66
N ILE A 928 21.23 -49.01 -35.24
CA ILE A 928 20.09 -49.41 -34.39
C ILE A 928 20.19 -48.74 -33.01
N LEU A 929 21.39 -48.68 -32.42
CA LEU A 929 21.65 -48.00 -31.14
C LEU A 929 21.37 -46.50 -31.21
N ARG A 930 21.78 -45.82 -32.29
CA ARG A 930 21.47 -44.40 -32.53
C ARG A 930 19.96 -44.17 -32.60
N SER A 931 19.21 -45.11 -33.18
CA SER A 931 17.74 -45.08 -33.23
C SER A 931 17.03 -45.41 -31.91
N ALA A 932 17.76 -45.89 -30.88
CA ALA A 932 17.20 -46.19 -29.57
C ALA A 932 17.04 -44.90 -28.73
N VAL A 933 15.83 -44.65 -28.24
CA VAL A 933 15.55 -43.53 -27.33
C VAL A 933 16.03 -43.92 -25.93
N GLU A 934 16.68 -43.01 -25.21
CA GLU A 934 17.15 -43.29 -23.86
C GLU A 934 16.01 -43.19 -22.84
N PRO A 935 15.91 -44.14 -21.87
CA PRO A 935 14.94 -44.04 -20.78
C PRO A 935 15.04 -42.72 -19.99
N MET A 936 16.26 -42.21 -19.81
CA MET A 936 16.52 -40.92 -19.16
C MET A 936 15.84 -39.76 -19.89
N ARG A 937 15.84 -39.78 -21.23
CA ARG A 937 15.16 -38.77 -22.04
C ARG A 937 13.67 -38.76 -21.73
N TYR A 938 13.02 -39.91 -21.63
CA TYR A 938 11.60 -39.97 -21.26
C TYR A 938 11.34 -39.47 -19.84
N ILE A 939 12.20 -39.75 -18.87
CA ILE A 939 12.05 -39.20 -17.51
C ILE A 939 12.19 -37.68 -17.52
N GLU A 940 13.17 -37.15 -18.23
CA GLU A 940 13.31 -35.71 -18.43
C GLU A 940 12.08 -35.11 -19.12
N GLN A 941 11.52 -35.80 -20.11
CA GLN A 941 10.28 -35.40 -20.77
C GLN A 941 9.11 -35.36 -19.77
N ILE A 942 8.95 -36.35 -18.90
CA ILE A 942 7.94 -36.33 -17.82
C ILE A 942 8.16 -35.14 -16.89
N PHE A 943 9.41 -34.89 -16.47
CA PHE A 943 9.74 -33.75 -15.60
C PHE A 943 9.56 -32.39 -16.26
N ARG A 944 9.67 -32.32 -17.59
CA ARG A 944 9.38 -31.14 -18.40
C ARG A 944 7.89 -31.00 -18.74
N GLY A 945 7.07 -32.02 -18.43
CA GLY A 945 5.64 -32.03 -18.75
C GLY A 945 5.33 -32.34 -20.21
N GLU A 946 6.27 -32.95 -20.95
CA GLU A 946 6.05 -33.41 -22.31
C GLU A 946 5.19 -34.69 -22.31
N SER A 947 4.25 -34.80 -23.25
CA SER A 947 3.36 -35.95 -23.34
C SER A 947 4.11 -37.20 -23.79
N ILE A 948 3.93 -38.31 -23.07
CA ILE A 948 4.48 -39.62 -23.44
C ILE A 948 3.31 -40.58 -23.71
N GLY A 949 3.39 -41.36 -24.79
CA GLY A 949 2.37 -42.35 -25.09
C GLY A 949 2.28 -43.41 -23.98
N GLY A 950 1.07 -43.84 -23.62
CA GLY A 950 0.88 -44.83 -22.53
C GLY A 950 1.67 -46.14 -22.72
N LYS A 951 1.91 -46.56 -23.99
CA LYS A 951 2.76 -47.71 -24.31
C LYS A 951 4.24 -47.47 -24.01
N ASP A 952 4.73 -46.25 -24.23
CA ASP A 952 6.11 -45.87 -23.96
C ASP A 952 6.34 -45.72 -22.46
N PHE A 953 5.35 -45.18 -21.72
CA PHE A 953 5.40 -45.13 -20.26
C PHE A 953 5.37 -46.52 -19.61
N GLN A 954 4.55 -47.45 -20.13
CA GLN A 954 4.57 -48.83 -19.65
C GLN A 954 5.93 -49.50 -19.93
N SER A 955 6.53 -49.20 -21.08
CA SER A 955 7.87 -49.67 -21.43
C SER A 955 8.93 -49.09 -20.50
N LEU A 956 8.80 -47.81 -20.10
CA LEU A 956 9.65 -47.15 -19.11
C LEU A 956 9.57 -47.84 -17.75
N CYS A 957 8.35 -48.09 -17.26
CA CYS A 957 8.13 -48.76 -15.98
C CYS A 957 8.56 -50.22 -15.94
N ASN A 958 8.72 -50.85 -17.11
CA ASN A 958 9.25 -52.22 -17.20
C ASN A 958 10.78 -52.24 -17.21
N ILE A 959 11.43 -51.17 -17.69
CA ILE A 959 12.88 -51.04 -17.72
C ILE A 959 13.41 -50.51 -16.38
N ILE A 960 12.68 -49.59 -15.76
CA ILE A 960 13.07 -48.94 -14.51
C ILE A 960 12.12 -49.39 -13.40
N PRO A 961 12.63 -50.05 -12.34
CA PRO A 961 11.81 -50.58 -11.26
C PRO A 961 11.47 -49.48 -10.25
N PHE A 962 10.70 -48.49 -10.68
CA PHE A 962 10.21 -47.44 -9.77
C PHE A 962 9.44 -48.06 -8.60
N SER A 963 9.61 -47.50 -7.41
CA SER A 963 8.76 -47.79 -6.26
C SER A 963 7.28 -47.58 -6.60
N SER A 964 6.38 -48.27 -5.90
CA SER A 964 4.93 -48.13 -6.14
C SER A 964 4.44 -46.68 -6.01
N GLU A 965 5.02 -45.92 -5.08
CA GLU A 965 4.76 -44.49 -4.89
C GLU A 965 5.23 -43.66 -6.10
N ASN A 966 6.50 -43.80 -6.52
CA ASN A 966 7.04 -43.04 -7.64
C ASN A 966 6.40 -43.42 -8.97
N LYS A 967 6.07 -44.69 -9.17
CA LYS A 967 5.31 -45.16 -10.33
C LYS A 967 3.92 -44.53 -10.37
N SER A 968 3.25 -44.41 -9.22
CA SER A 968 1.96 -43.72 -9.12
C SER A 968 2.09 -42.24 -9.49
N LYS A 969 3.07 -41.52 -8.91
CA LYS A 969 3.36 -40.10 -9.24
C LYS A 969 3.64 -39.89 -10.74
N LEU A 970 4.51 -40.72 -11.32
CA LEU A 970 4.81 -40.68 -12.76
C LEU A 970 3.57 -41.02 -13.62
N SER A 971 2.75 -41.99 -13.20
CA SER A 971 1.53 -42.36 -13.92
C SER A 971 0.48 -41.24 -13.91
N VAL A 972 0.40 -40.48 -12.81
CA VAL A 972 -0.46 -39.30 -12.70
C VAL A 972 -0.04 -38.24 -13.72
N ALA A 973 1.27 -37.96 -13.82
CA ALA A 973 1.80 -37.01 -14.80
C ALA A 973 1.58 -37.44 -16.26
N VAL A 974 1.69 -38.74 -16.56
CA VAL A 974 1.51 -39.26 -17.93
C VAL A 974 0.03 -39.37 -18.32
N SER A 975 -0.86 -39.69 -17.39
CA SER A 975 -2.28 -39.85 -17.67
C SER A 975 -3.04 -38.52 -17.78
N GLY A 976 -2.48 -37.41 -17.30
CA GLY A 976 -3.12 -36.10 -17.24
C GLY A 976 -4.43 -36.08 -16.43
N LYS A 977 -4.70 -37.16 -15.68
CA LYS A 977 -5.99 -37.45 -15.00
C LYS A 977 -5.77 -37.99 -13.60
N GLY A 978 -4.71 -37.55 -12.91
CA GLY A 978 -4.58 -37.86 -11.49
C GLY A 978 -5.64 -37.13 -10.69
N LYS A 979 -6.68 -37.87 -10.26
CA LYS A 979 -7.49 -37.49 -9.10
C LYS A 979 -6.57 -37.43 -7.88
N VAL A 980 -5.89 -36.31 -7.67
CA VAL A 980 -5.37 -35.98 -6.35
C VAL A 980 -6.59 -35.92 -5.44
N THR A 981 -6.60 -36.66 -4.33
CA THR A 981 -7.67 -36.55 -3.33
C THR A 981 -7.69 -35.12 -2.82
N TYR A 982 -8.67 -34.36 -3.32
CA TYR A 982 -8.76 -32.91 -3.12
C TYR A 982 -8.99 -32.59 -1.64
N GLY A 983 -8.30 -31.56 -1.14
CA GLY A 983 -8.77 -30.90 0.06
C GLY A 983 -10.14 -30.29 -0.23
N ASP A 984 -11.10 -30.48 0.67
CA ASP A 984 -12.39 -29.80 0.56
C ASP A 984 -12.18 -28.27 0.54
N ALA A 985 -13.12 -27.53 -0.07
CA ALA A 985 -13.04 -26.06 -0.19
C ALA A 985 -12.79 -25.37 1.17
N SER A 986 -13.25 -25.98 2.27
CA SER A 986 -13.01 -25.51 3.63
C SER A 986 -11.53 -25.59 4.05
N SER A 987 -10.82 -26.65 3.66
CA SER A 987 -9.39 -26.84 3.93
C SER A 987 -8.55 -25.83 3.15
N ASN A 988 -8.95 -25.53 1.92
CA ASN A 988 -8.34 -24.50 1.10
C ASN A 988 -8.54 -23.10 1.72
N LEU A 989 -9.75 -22.79 2.21
CA LEU A 989 -10.03 -21.54 2.89
C LEU A 989 -9.20 -21.39 4.18
N LEU A 990 -9.15 -22.44 5.01
CA LEU A 990 -8.36 -22.44 6.24
C LEU A 990 -6.86 -22.27 5.95
N ASN A 991 -6.34 -22.87 4.88
CA ASN A 991 -4.96 -22.62 4.46
C ASN A 991 -4.70 -21.13 4.14
N ARG A 992 -5.62 -20.47 3.42
CA ARG A 992 -5.49 -19.03 3.11
C ARG A 992 -5.64 -18.14 4.32
N ILE A 993 -6.58 -18.45 5.22
CA ILE A 993 -6.72 -17.76 6.50
C ILE A 993 -5.45 -17.91 7.33
N HIS A 994 -4.84 -19.10 7.36
CA HIS A 994 -3.56 -19.31 8.04
C HIS A 994 -2.44 -18.43 7.45
N HIS A 995 -2.31 -18.35 6.12
CA HIS A 995 -1.35 -17.45 5.49
C HIS A 995 -1.62 -15.97 5.80
N LEU A 996 -2.89 -15.53 5.80
CA LEU A 996 -3.27 -14.18 6.24
C LEU A 996 -2.84 -13.95 7.69
N LYS A 997 -3.12 -14.89 8.60
CA LYS A 997 -2.73 -14.80 10.01
C LYS A 997 -1.22 -14.72 10.16
N THR A 998 -0.46 -15.53 9.44
CA THR A 998 1.00 -15.49 9.45
C THR A 998 1.52 -14.13 9.00
N LEU A 999 1.02 -13.61 7.87
CA LEU A 999 1.48 -12.33 7.31
C LEU A 999 1.05 -11.11 8.12
N VAL A 1000 -0.17 -11.11 8.66
CA VAL A 1000 -0.74 -9.95 9.37
C VAL A 1000 -0.29 -9.94 10.83
N ILE A 1001 -0.34 -11.11 11.50
CA ILE A 1001 -0.11 -11.23 12.94
C ILE A 1001 1.30 -11.75 13.21
N GLU A 1002 1.70 -12.88 12.62
CA GLU A 1002 2.88 -13.60 13.11
C GLU A 1002 4.21 -12.95 12.78
N THR A 1003 4.32 -12.34 11.60
CA THR A 1003 5.52 -11.61 11.17
C THR A 1003 5.69 -10.27 11.88
N ASN A 1004 4.62 -9.72 12.45
CA ASN A 1004 4.63 -8.42 13.09
C ASN A 1004 4.38 -8.53 14.61
N SER A 1005 5.46 -8.49 15.39
CA SER A 1005 5.38 -8.64 16.85
C SER A 1005 4.47 -7.62 17.53
N ASP A 1006 4.36 -6.40 16.98
CA ASP A 1006 3.49 -5.37 17.52
C ASP A 1006 2.01 -5.73 17.26
N VAL A 1007 1.67 -6.14 16.04
CA VAL A 1007 0.31 -6.60 15.70
C VAL A 1007 -0.05 -7.86 16.48
N ARG A 1008 0.87 -8.83 16.61
CA ARG A 1008 0.66 -10.04 17.43
C ARG A 1008 0.29 -9.72 18.87
N ASN A 1009 1.12 -8.89 19.51
CA ASN A 1009 0.87 -8.48 20.90
C ASN A 1009 -0.47 -7.77 21.05
N LEU A 1010 -0.89 -6.98 20.06
CA LEU A 1010 -2.17 -6.29 20.09
C LEU A 1010 -3.34 -7.26 19.89
N TRP A 1011 -3.24 -8.17 18.91
CA TRP A 1011 -4.25 -9.18 18.62
C TRP A 1011 -4.50 -10.10 19.81
N ASP A 1012 -3.45 -10.68 20.39
CA ASP A 1012 -3.55 -11.63 21.51
C ASP A 1012 -4.14 -10.98 22.77
N ASN A 1013 -3.97 -9.66 22.91
CA ASN A 1013 -4.44 -8.90 24.07
C ASN A 1013 -5.68 -8.04 23.77
N ALA A 1014 -6.31 -8.18 22.61
CA ALA A 1014 -7.44 -7.35 22.17
C ALA A 1014 -8.75 -7.73 22.89
N LYS A 1015 -8.84 -7.41 24.18
CA LYS A 1015 -10.03 -7.69 25.02
C LYS A 1015 -11.12 -6.62 24.92
N ASN A 1016 -10.79 -5.43 24.42
CA ASN A 1016 -11.72 -4.31 24.30
C ASN A 1016 -11.71 -3.72 22.88
N TRP A 1017 -12.75 -2.95 22.55
CA TRP A 1017 -12.95 -2.36 21.22
C TRP A 1017 -11.80 -1.43 20.80
N LYS A 1018 -11.21 -0.65 21.73
CA LYS A 1018 -10.09 0.26 21.45
C LYS A 1018 -8.86 -0.51 20.98
N THR A 1019 -8.51 -1.61 21.65
CA THR A 1019 -7.37 -2.45 21.22
C THR A 1019 -7.64 -3.09 19.87
N LYS A 1020 -8.87 -3.54 19.58
CA LYS A 1020 -9.25 -4.08 18.26
C LYS A 1020 -9.11 -3.03 17.15
N GLN A 1021 -9.63 -1.82 17.37
CA GLN A 1021 -9.51 -0.71 16.44
C GLN A 1021 -8.04 -0.31 16.21
N TYR A 1022 -7.23 -0.31 17.27
CA TYR A 1022 -5.80 -0.05 17.16
C TYR A 1022 -5.07 -1.13 16.35
N THR A 1023 -5.46 -2.41 16.49
CA THR A 1023 -4.98 -3.50 15.63
C THR A 1023 -5.36 -3.26 14.18
N THR A 1024 -6.63 -2.93 13.88
CA THR A 1024 -7.08 -2.57 12.52
C THR A 1024 -6.22 -1.45 11.94
N TYR A 1025 -6.07 -0.35 12.67
CA TYR A 1025 -5.27 0.79 12.22
C TYR A 1025 -3.82 0.41 11.90
N LYS A 1026 -3.19 -0.46 12.71
CA LYS A 1026 -1.83 -0.97 12.46
C LYS A 1026 -1.73 -1.74 11.16
N VAL A 1027 -2.72 -2.60 10.90
CA VAL A 1027 -2.73 -3.42 9.68
C VAL A 1027 -3.02 -2.57 8.44
N VAL A 1028 -3.88 -1.55 8.56
CA VAL A 1028 -4.11 -0.55 7.50
C VAL A 1028 -2.82 0.21 7.17
N GLN A 1029 -2.06 0.63 8.18
CA GLN A 1029 -0.78 1.29 7.94
C GLN A 1029 0.22 0.39 7.22
N LEU A 1030 0.26 -0.90 7.55
CA LEU A 1030 1.10 -1.87 6.83
C LEU A 1030 0.64 -2.00 5.38
N TYR A 1031 -0.67 -2.12 5.15
CA TYR A 1031 -1.26 -2.18 3.82
C TYR A 1031 -0.90 -0.97 2.95
N MET A 1032 -0.92 0.24 3.51
CA MET A 1032 -0.63 1.46 2.77
C MET A 1032 0.87 1.69 2.51
N ARG A 1033 1.75 1.15 3.36
CA ARG A 1033 3.19 1.46 3.31
C ARG A 1033 4.05 0.41 2.67
N ASP A 1034 3.66 -0.84 2.79
CA ASP A 1034 4.43 -1.97 2.30
C ASP A 1034 3.72 -2.56 1.08
N PRO A 1035 4.19 -2.23 -0.14
CA PRO A 1035 3.61 -2.74 -1.38
C PRO A 1035 3.64 -4.28 -1.46
N GLN A 1036 4.62 -4.92 -0.82
CA GLN A 1036 4.73 -6.38 -0.81
C GLN A 1036 3.63 -6.97 0.06
N PHE A 1037 3.47 -6.44 1.27
CA PHE A 1037 2.35 -6.81 2.14
C PHE A 1037 1.00 -6.54 1.47
N GLN A 1038 0.82 -5.37 0.86
CA GLN A 1038 -0.38 -5.00 0.10
C GLN A 1038 -0.73 -6.04 -0.96
N ALA A 1039 0.22 -6.34 -1.85
CA ALA A 1039 0.03 -7.29 -2.94
C ALA A 1039 -0.27 -8.71 -2.43
N SER A 1040 0.41 -9.15 -1.37
CA SER A 1040 0.19 -10.48 -0.80
C SER A 1040 -1.19 -10.63 -0.15
N ILE A 1041 -1.65 -9.65 0.62
CA ILE A 1041 -2.97 -9.74 1.24
C ILE A 1041 -4.09 -9.60 0.22
N GLU A 1042 -3.90 -8.81 -0.85
CA GLU A 1042 -4.85 -8.76 -1.97
C GLU A 1042 -4.97 -10.12 -2.67
N THR A 1043 -3.84 -10.79 -2.96
CA THR A 1043 -3.85 -12.14 -3.55
C THR A 1043 -4.58 -13.14 -2.66
N LEU A 1044 -4.28 -13.14 -1.35
CA LEU A 1044 -4.91 -14.05 -0.40
C LEU A 1044 -6.41 -13.78 -0.22
N LEU A 1045 -6.81 -12.52 -0.12
CA LEU A 1045 -8.21 -12.13 -0.02
C LEU A 1045 -8.98 -12.53 -1.27
N PHE A 1046 -8.36 -12.39 -2.43
CA PHE A 1046 -8.94 -12.81 -3.71
C PHE A 1046 -9.12 -14.33 -3.79
N ASP A 1047 -8.14 -15.10 -3.33
CA ASP A 1047 -8.29 -16.56 -3.22
C ASP A 1047 -9.42 -16.93 -2.24
N CYS A 1048 -9.50 -16.27 -1.07
CA CYS A 1048 -10.61 -16.47 -0.13
C CYS A 1048 -11.97 -16.16 -0.76
N MET A 1049 -12.05 -15.10 -1.57
CA MET A 1049 -13.26 -14.72 -2.29
C MET A 1049 -13.63 -15.77 -3.35
N ASN A 1050 -12.67 -16.31 -4.09
CA ASN A 1050 -12.92 -17.35 -5.10
C ASN A 1050 -13.46 -18.63 -4.45
N ILE A 1051 -12.89 -19.02 -3.30
CA ILE A 1051 -13.32 -20.20 -2.54
C ILE A 1051 -14.72 -20.01 -1.95
N THR A 1052 -14.97 -18.86 -1.29
CA THR A 1052 -16.23 -18.60 -0.59
C THR A 1052 -17.37 -18.13 -1.50
N ARG A 1053 -17.05 -17.62 -2.69
CA ARG A 1053 -17.99 -16.93 -3.60
C ARG A 1053 -18.80 -15.82 -2.89
N HIS A 1054 -18.22 -15.22 -1.85
CA HIS A 1054 -18.91 -14.30 -0.96
C HIS A 1054 -19.29 -13.01 -1.69
N LYS A 1055 -20.60 -12.68 -1.74
CA LYS A 1055 -21.11 -11.50 -2.45
C LYS A 1055 -20.54 -10.18 -1.95
N ARG A 1056 -20.31 -10.01 -0.64
CA ARG A 1056 -19.75 -8.79 -0.05
C ARG A 1056 -18.29 -8.60 -0.43
N LEU A 1057 -17.47 -9.65 -0.33
CA LEU A 1057 -16.11 -9.63 -0.87
C LEU A 1057 -16.12 -9.41 -2.38
N GLY A 1058 -17.04 -10.01 -3.11
CA GLY A 1058 -17.26 -9.74 -4.53
C GLY A 1058 -17.65 -8.29 -4.83
N LEU A 1059 -18.39 -7.62 -3.96
CA LEU A 1059 -18.73 -6.20 -4.08
C LEU A 1059 -17.54 -5.30 -3.73
N LEU A 1060 -16.80 -5.60 -2.65
CA LEU A 1060 -15.57 -4.90 -2.27
C LEU A 1060 -14.48 -5.09 -3.32
N TRP A 1061 -14.40 -6.27 -3.91
CA TRP A 1061 -13.47 -6.58 -4.99
C TRP A 1061 -13.92 -6.00 -6.32
N LYS A 1062 -15.21 -6.01 -6.64
CA LYS A 1062 -15.74 -5.18 -7.73
C LYS A 1062 -15.47 -3.71 -7.47
N LYS A 1063 -15.52 -3.21 -6.22
CA LYS A 1063 -15.12 -1.85 -5.86
C LYS A 1063 -13.60 -1.63 -6.04
N ALA A 1064 -12.77 -2.65 -5.83
CA ALA A 1064 -11.31 -2.64 -6.04
C ALA A 1064 -10.85 -3.01 -7.49
N SER A 1065 -11.73 -3.59 -8.31
CA SER A 1065 -11.43 -4.09 -9.67
C SER A 1065 -12.22 -3.38 -10.77
N ASN A 1066 -13.48 -3.00 -10.49
CA ASN A 1066 -14.24 -1.99 -11.26
C ASN A 1066 -13.83 -0.56 -10.89
N LEU A 1067 -12.63 -0.37 -10.33
CA LEU A 1067 -11.87 0.88 -10.42
C LEU A 1067 -11.82 1.45 -11.85
N PHE A 1068 -12.19 0.67 -12.89
CA PHE A 1068 -12.14 1.07 -14.29
C PHE A 1068 -13.47 1.02 -15.07
N ASN A 1069 -14.60 0.75 -14.41
CA ASN A 1069 -15.94 1.10 -14.90
C ASN A 1069 -16.64 1.82 -13.75
N GLY A 1070 -16.42 3.13 -13.70
CA GLY A 1070 -16.83 3.97 -12.58
C GLY A 1070 -15.79 4.26 -11.58
N ILE A 1071 -14.87 5.10 -12.03
CA ILE A 1071 -13.84 5.69 -11.19
C ILE A 1071 -14.53 6.50 -10.10
N ASN A 1072 -14.72 5.86 -8.95
CA ASN A 1072 -14.72 6.57 -7.70
C ASN A 1072 -13.30 7.12 -7.55
N LEU A 1073 -13.11 8.39 -7.91
CA LEU A 1073 -11.83 9.11 -7.84
C LEU A 1073 -11.16 8.85 -6.48
N ARG A 1074 -11.95 8.73 -5.42
CA ARG A 1074 -11.53 8.40 -4.07
C ARG A 1074 -10.81 7.06 -3.88
N ASN A 1075 -11.22 6.01 -4.60
CA ASN A 1075 -10.56 4.71 -4.54
C ASN A 1075 -9.35 4.64 -5.48
N VAL A 1076 -9.42 5.33 -6.63
CA VAL A 1076 -8.28 5.43 -7.55
C VAL A 1076 -7.13 6.11 -6.85
N LEU A 1077 -7.42 7.18 -6.10
CA LEU A 1077 -6.38 8.00 -5.50
C LEU A 1077 -5.67 7.31 -4.32
N GLY A 1078 -6.25 6.28 -3.70
CA GLY A 1078 -5.67 5.50 -2.60
C GLY A 1078 -4.70 4.35 -2.95
N HIS A 1079 -4.44 4.05 -4.24
CA HIS A 1079 -3.63 2.90 -4.63
C HIS A 1079 -2.45 3.23 -5.59
N GLY A 1080 -1.24 3.32 -5.02
CA GLY A 1080 0.02 2.83 -5.61
C GLY A 1080 0.69 3.54 -6.80
N SER A 1081 0.13 4.58 -7.42
CA SER A 1081 0.93 5.37 -8.38
C SER A 1081 1.85 6.36 -7.66
N PRO A 1082 3.04 6.70 -8.18
CA PRO A 1082 3.76 7.91 -7.77
C PRO A 1082 2.98 9.23 -8.02
N ILE A 1083 1.91 9.22 -8.84
CA ILE A 1083 0.90 10.31 -8.95
C ILE A 1083 -0.02 10.36 -7.75
N LEU A 1084 -0.24 9.20 -7.16
CA LEU A 1084 -1.19 8.90 -6.11
C LEU A 1084 -0.51 8.77 -4.73
N GLU A 1085 0.80 8.61 -4.66
CA GLU A 1085 1.57 8.66 -3.40
C GLU A 1085 1.52 10.06 -2.76
N ASN A 1086 1.37 11.12 -3.56
CA ASN A 1086 1.05 12.46 -3.07
C ASN A 1086 -0.46 12.72 -2.94
N LEU A 1087 -1.32 11.88 -3.55
CA LEU A 1087 -2.77 12.08 -3.62
C LEU A 1087 -3.61 11.03 -2.86
N GLY A 1088 -2.98 10.11 -2.13
CA GLY A 1088 -3.59 8.89 -1.61
C GLY A 1088 -3.85 8.87 -0.11
N GLU A 1089 -3.33 9.85 0.63
CA GLU A 1089 -3.68 10.08 2.05
C GLU A 1089 -5.07 10.74 2.22
N LEU A 1090 -5.84 10.85 1.14
CA LEU A 1090 -6.57 12.08 0.85
C LEU A 1090 -8.06 11.92 0.57
N LEU A 1091 -8.56 10.71 0.28
CA LEU A 1091 -9.87 10.63 -0.35
C LEU A 1091 -10.86 9.58 0.18
N ASP A 1092 -10.61 8.84 1.27
CA ASP A 1092 -11.63 7.89 1.78
C ASP A 1092 -12.40 8.27 3.08
N PRO A 1093 -13.71 8.55 3.02
CA PRO A 1093 -14.63 8.56 4.19
C PRO A 1093 -15.05 7.21 4.81
N GLU A 1094 -14.71 6.08 4.18
CA GLU A 1094 -14.94 4.68 4.58
C GLU A 1094 -13.72 3.90 4.06
N ASP A 1095 -12.56 4.30 4.57
CA ASP A 1095 -11.23 3.73 4.36
C ASP A 1095 -11.29 2.30 3.77
N LEU A 1096 -11.20 2.15 2.44
CA LEU A 1096 -11.22 0.89 1.70
C LEU A 1096 -10.08 -0.02 2.17
N PRO A 1097 -8.85 0.49 2.40
CA PRO A 1097 -7.87 -0.23 3.20
C PRO A 1097 -8.45 -0.73 4.53
N SER A 1098 -9.10 0.09 5.36
CA SER A 1098 -9.80 -0.40 6.56
C SER A 1098 -10.91 -1.40 6.25
N ALA A 1099 -11.69 -1.25 5.19
CA ALA A 1099 -12.77 -2.18 4.86
C ALA A 1099 -12.20 -3.55 4.45
N LEU A 1100 -11.17 -3.56 3.61
CA LEU A 1100 -10.43 -4.78 3.22
C LEU A 1100 -9.76 -5.40 4.44
N VAL A 1101 -9.07 -4.61 5.25
CA VAL A 1101 -8.43 -5.06 6.49
C VAL A 1101 -9.45 -5.59 7.48
N ASN A 1102 -10.60 -4.93 7.64
CA ASN A 1102 -11.68 -5.41 8.52
C ASN A 1102 -12.24 -6.74 8.03
N GLU A 1103 -12.41 -6.93 6.71
CA GLU A 1103 -12.78 -8.25 6.18
C GLU A 1103 -11.69 -9.30 6.43
N ILE A 1104 -10.41 -8.95 6.29
CA ILE A 1104 -9.28 -9.85 6.58
C ILE A 1104 -9.26 -10.24 8.06
N LEU A 1105 -9.37 -9.27 8.97
CA LEU A 1105 -9.39 -9.51 10.41
C LEU A 1105 -10.63 -10.31 10.82
N GLN A 1106 -11.77 -10.11 10.15
CA GLN A 1106 -12.97 -10.89 10.38
C GLN A 1106 -12.82 -12.34 9.88
N LEU A 1107 -12.29 -12.56 8.67
CA LEU A 1107 -11.98 -13.90 8.15
C LEU A 1107 -11.03 -14.67 9.09
N MET A 1108 -10.04 -13.97 9.66
CA MET A 1108 -9.14 -14.55 10.66
C MET A 1108 -9.81 -14.86 11.99
N ALA A 1109 -10.77 -14.03 12.42
CA ALA A 1109 -11.56 -14.31 13.62
C ALA A 1109 -12.52 -15.50 13.43
N ASP A 1110 -12.96 -15.75 12.20
CA ASP A 1110 -13.88 -16.83 11.84
C ASP A 1110 -13.18 -18.20 11.70
N GLU A 1111 -11.84 -18.27 11.79
CA GLU A 1111 -11.03 -19.49 11.64
C GLU A 1111 -11.52 -20.66 12.53
N ASP A 1112 -11.79 -20.37 13.81
CA ASP A 1112 -12.22 -21.38 14.78
C ASP A 1112 -13.61 -21.94 14.47
N ALA A 1113 -14.51 -21.09 13.97
CA ALA A 1113 -15.85 -21.48 13.57
C ALA A 1113 -15.80 -22.33 12.30
N ILE A 1114 -15.04 -21.92 11.28
CA ILE A 1114 -14.87 -22.69 10.03
C ILE A 1114 -14.24 -24.06 10.33
N THR A 1115 -13.27 -24.11 11.25
CA THR A 1115 -12.67 -25.37 11.71
C THR A 1115 -13.72 -26.27 12.37
N ALA A 1116 -14.52 -25.72 13.30
CA ALA A 1116 -15.60 -26.46 13.94
C ALA A 1116 -16.66 -26.95 12.93
N MET A 1117 -17.00 -26.15 11.92
CA MET A 1117 -17.93 -26.56 10.85
C MET A 1117 -17.39 -27.75 10.06
N ARG A 1118 -16.11 -27.72 9.68
CA ARG A 1118 -15.46 -28.83 8.97
C ARG A 1118 -15.45 -30.11 9.81
N ASP A 1119 -15.09 -29.99 11.08
CA ASP A 1119 -15.04 -31.14 11.98
C ASP A 1119 -16.45 -31.71 12.21
N LEU A 1120 -17.46 -30.84 12.37
CA LEU A 1120 -18.86 -31.24 12.46
C LEU A 1120 -19.33 -31.93 11.18
N HIS A 1121 -19.01 -31.40 10.00
CA HIS A 1121 -19.37 -32.00 8.72
C HIS A 1121 -18.77 -33.42 8.56
N ARG A 1122 -17.52 -33.61 8.99
CA ARG A 1122 -16.85 -34.93 9.01
C ARG A 1122 -17.52 -35.91 9.96
N LEU A 1123 -17.84 -35.48 11.18
CA LEU A 1123 -18.47 -36.34 12.20
C LEU A 1123 -19.91 -36.73 11.81
N THR A 1124 -20.66 -35.80 11.23
CA THR A 1124 -22.06 -35.98 10.83
C THR A 1124 -22.23 -36.62 9.46
N LYS A 1125 -21.14 -36.96 8.77
CA LYS A 1125 -21.11 -37.57 7.42
C LYS A 1125 -21.98 -36.83 6.41
N GLY A 1126 -21.97 -35.50 6.44
CA GLY A 1126 -22.72 -34.65 5.51
C GLY A 1126 -24.12 -34.23 5.94
N ASN A 1127 -24.60 -34.63 7.13
CA ASN A 1127 -25.89 -34.21 7.67
C ASN A 1127 -25.82 -32.87 8.44
N PHE A 1128 -24.96 -31.96 7.97
CA PHE A 1128 -24.52 -30.76 8.70
C PHE A 1128 -25.67 -29.81 9.06
N ASP A 1129 -26.54 -29.48 8.10
CA ASP A 1129 -27.65 -28.51 8.31
C ASP A 1129 -28.63 -29.02 9.38
N ASN A 1130 -29.00 -30.30 9.32
CA ASN A 1130 -29.91 -30.91 10.29
C ASN A 1130 -29.34 -30.90 11.71
N VAL A 1131 -28.03 -31.06 11.87
CA VAL A 1131 -27.37 -31.03 13.17
C VAL A 1131 -27.24 -29.59 13.69
N MET A 1132 -26.99 -28.60 12.82
CA MET A 1132 -26.91 -27.19 13.21
C MET A 1132 -28.24 -26.59 13.69
N GLU A 1133 -29.38 -27.10 13.19
CA GLU A 1133 -30.73 -26.68 13.61
C GLU A 1133 -31.20 -27.35 14.92
N GLN A 1134 -30.51 -28.38 15.39
CA GLN A 1134 -30.82 -29.05 16.66
C GLN A 1134 -30.23 -28.28 17.86
N ASP A 1135 -31.09 -27.95 18.84
CA ASP A 1135 -30.69 -27.32 20.10
C ASP A 1135 -30.68 -28.34 21.25
N GLN A 1136 -30.19 -29.55 20.96
CA GLN A 1136 -30.12 -30.65 21.94
C GLN A 1136 -28.77 -30.66 22.66
N ASN A 1137 -28.74 -31.15 23.90
CA ASN A 1137 -27.52 -31.35 24.67
C ASN A 1137 -26.88 -32.70 24.29
N ASP A 1138 -26.30 -32.77 23.09
CA ASP A 1138 -25.69 -33.97 22.50
C ASP A 1138 -24.16 -33.84 22.39
N GLU A 1139 -23.52 -34.85 21.78
CA GLU A 1139 -22.06 -34.89 21.56
C GLU A 1139 -21.53 -33.79 20.63
N TYR A 1140 -22.39 -33.10 19.88
CA TYR A 1140 -22.03 -32.04 18.93
C TYR A 1140 -22.21 -30.63 19.49
N LYS A 1141 -22.77 -30.47 20.70
CA LYS A 1141 -23.09 -29.17 21.29
C LYS A 1141 -21.88 -28.22 21.33
N GLU A 1142 -20.72 -28.70 21.77
CA GLU A 1142 -19.51 -27.87 21.86
C GLU A 1142 -19.07 -27.32 20.50
N LEU A 1143 -19.16 -28.14 19.44
CA LEU A 1143 -18.89 -27.71 18.07
C LEU A 1143 -19.94 -26.70 17.59
N ARG A 1144 -21.22 -26.93 17.85
CA ARG A 1144 -22.30 -25.98 17.49
C ARG A 1144 -22.13 -24.63 18.18
N ASP A 1145 -21.80 -24.64 19.46
CA ASP A 1145 -21.58 -23.42 20.23
C ASP A 1145 -20.41 -22.62 19.64
N ARG A 1146 -19.30 -23.29 19.26
CA ARG A 1146 -18.18 -22.66 18.56
C ARG A 1146 -18.57 -22.09 17.19
N VAL A 1147 -19.41 -22.77 16.43
CA VAL A 1147 -19.91 -22.26 15.14
C VAL A 1147 -20.84 -21.06 15.33
N LYS A 1148 -21.76 -21.11 16.30
CA LYS A 1148 -22.74 -20.06 16.58
C LYS A 1148 -22.13 -18.75 17.12
N ILE A 1149 -20.87 -18.75 17.56
CA ILE A 1149 -20.11 -17.52 17.90
C ILE A 1149 -19.83 -16.65 16.66
N CYS A 1150 -19.75 -17.26 15.47
CA CYS A 1150 -19.50 -16.54 14.22
C CYS A 1150 -20.80 -16.09 13.57
N ASP A 1151 -21.08 -14.79 13.52
CA ASP A 1151 -22.31 -14.26 12.90
C ASP A 1151 -22.49 -14.66 11.42
N ARG A 1152 -21.39 -15.05 10.74
CA ARG A 1152 -21.35 -15.37 9.31
C ARG A 1152 -21.36 -16.87 9.00
N TRP A 1153 -21.49 -17.76 9.99
CA TRP A 1153 -21.37 -19.20 9.77
C TRP A 1153 -22.31 -19.75 8.68
N LYS A 1154 -23.51 -19.15 8.52
CA LYS A 1154 -24.48 -19.51 7.48
C LYS A 1154 -23.99 -19.21 6.06
N GLU A 1155 -23.11 -18.24 5.90
CA GLU A 1155 -22.50 -17.95 4.59
C GLU A 1155 -21.47 -19.03 4.24
N TYR A 1156 -20.71 -19.50 5.24
CA TYR A 1156 -19.73 -20.58 5.09
C TYR A 1156 -20.37 -21.98 4.93
N SER A 1157 -21.63 -22.18 5.31
CA SER A 1157 -22.27 -23.51 5.18
C SER A 1157 -22.35 -23.99 3.73
N SER A 1158 -22.39 -23.04 2.79
CA SER A 1158 -22.33 -23.32 1.35
C SER A 1158 -21.06 -24.08 0.90
N LEU A 1159 -19.96 -23.99 1.66
CA LEU A 1159 -18.72 -24.75 1.42
C LEU A 1159 -18.87 -26.26 1.70
N PHE A 1160 -19.89 -26.64 2.46
CA PHE A 1160 -20.11 -28.00 2.94
C PHE A 1160 -21.34 -28.65 2.29
N ASN A 1161 -22.20 -27.86 1.65
CA ASN A 1161 -23.46 -28.29 1.03
C ASN A 1161 -23.30 -28.51 -0.49
N GLY A 1162 -22.31 -29.30 -0.89
CA GLY A 1162 -22.08 -29.67 -2.28
C GLY A 1162 -22.92 -30.86 -2.71
N ASN A 1163 -24.22 -30.66 -3.06
CA ASN A 1163 -25.00 -31.64 -3.86
C ASN A 1163 -26.39 -31.21 -4.40
N MET A 1164 -26.76 -29.91 -4.48
CA MET A 1164 -28.11 -29.52 -4.94
C MET A 1164 -28.20 -28.50 -6.10
N LYS A 1165 -27.15 -28.32 -6.92
CA LYS A 1165 -27.21 -27.39 -8.09
C LYS A 1165 -26.60 -27.89 -9.40
N GLU A 1166 -26.58 -29.20 -9.65
CA GLU A 1166 -26.50 -29.71 -11.03
C GLU A 1166 -27.92 -30.08 -11.49
N ASN A 1167 -28.69 -29.07 -11.93
CA ASN A 1167 -29.87 -29.17 -12.81
C ASN A 1167 -30.52 -27.78 -12.99
N SER A 1168 -29.80 -26.82 -13.58
CA SER A 1168 -30.42 -25.63 -14.20
C SER A 1168 -29.39 -24.86 -15.05
N SER A 1169 -28.84 -25.51 -16.07
CA SER A 1169 -28.17 -24.79 -17.16
C SER A 1169 -28.22 -25.57 -18.47
N SER A 1170 -29.41 -25.62 -19.09
CA SER A 1170 -29.53 -25.86 -20.54
C SER A 1170 -30.94 -25.50 -21.04
N THR A 1171 -31.17 -24.22 -21.31
CA THR A 1171 -31.95 -23.80 -22.49
C THR A 1171 -31.72 -22.33 -22.76
N VAL A 1172 -30.78 -22.07 -23.66
CA VAL A 1172 -30.80 -20.87 -24.50
C VAL A 1172 -31.95 -21.07 -25.48
N SER A 1173 -33.00 -20.27 -25.39
CA SER A 1173 -33.98 -20.10 -26.47
C SER A 1173 -34.10 -18.62 -26.80
N SER A 1174 -33.41 -18.26 -27.88
CA SER A 1174 -33.76 -17.24 -28.87
C SER A 1174 -35.13 -16.58 -28.71
N ILE A 1175 -35.15 -15.27 -28.51
CA ILE A 1175 -36.31 -14.43 -28.83
C ILE A 1175 -35.97 -13.64 -30.08
N SER A 1176 -36.60 -14.08 -31.16
CA SER A 1176 -36.74 -13.42 -32.44
C SER A 1176 -37.53 -12.11 -32.33
N VAL A 1177 -37.08 -11.14 -33.11
CA VAL A 1177 -37.79 -9.92 -33.51
C VAL A 1177 -39.21 -10.23 -33.99
N VAL A 1178 -40.23 -9.63 -33.38
CA VAL A 1178 -41.50 -9.31 -34.05
C VAL A 1178 -41.99 -7.94 -33.58
N SER A 1179 -42.26 -7.11 -34.57
CA SER A 1179 -42.82 -5.76 -34.54
C SER A 1179 -44.31 -5.73 -34.17
N SER A 1180 -44.74 -4.53 -33.75
CA SER A 1180 -46.08 -3.92 -33.94
C SER A 1180 -47.30 -4.55 -33.25
N GLY A 1181 -48.09 -3.73 -32.56
CA GLY A 1181 -49.48 -4.07 -32.27
C GLY A 1181 -50.07 -3.35 -31.06
N SER A 1182 -50.80 -2.29 -31.33
CA SER A 1182 -51.61 -1.48 -30.43
C SER A 1182 -52.76 -2.21 -29.71
N GLN A 1183 -53.30 -1.51 -28.70
CA GLN A 1183 -54.70 -1.51 -28.20
C GLN A 1183 -55.06 -2.25 -26.89
N ASN A 1184 -55.25 -1.42 -25.86
CA ASN A 1184 -56.51 -1.16 -25.14
C ASN A 1184 -57.21 -2.26 -24.28
N VAL A 1185 -57.46 -1.84 -23.02
CA VAL A 1185 -58.74 -1.91 -22.23
C VAL A 1185 -58.64 -2.62 -20.86
N SER A 1186 -58.76 -1.76 -19.83
CA SER A 1186 -59.34 -1.90 -18.47
C SER A 1186 -59.45 -3.27 -17.78
N GLN A 1187 -58.93 -3.33 -16.54
CA GLN A 1187 -59.72 -3.11 -15.31
C GLN A 1187 -58.80 -2.70 -14.16
#